data_AF-A0A316X4C1-F1
#
_entry.id   AF-A0A316X4C1-F1
#
_cell.length_a   1.000
_cell.length_b   1.000
_cell.length_c   1.000
_cell.angle_alpha   90.00
_cell.angle_beta   90.00
_cell.angle_gamma   90.00
#
_symmetry.space_group_name_H-M   'P 1'
#
loop_
_entity.id
_entity.type
_entity.pdbx_description
1 polymer ?
#
loop_
_entity_poly.entity_id
_entity_poly.type
_entity_poly.pdbx_seq_one_letter_code
_entity_poly.pdbx_strand_id
1 'polypeptide(L)'
;AGRQNEINNITIAEERSSTGFTRNGMTIYYTDVYFVGEIPTILSVNYYDSYPTYGFNPSFPQFIQGEAPLTDVPTGGKSTKGLPVMNLVKNIEDDNWTKSYTYYDTRGRAIGTHSINHLGGYTRTESKLDFAGVPKNTVTQHLRRAGEPEVTVKERFEYDNQNRLLKHYHQVDYWPEQLLVENSYNELSQLKNKVVGNSLQSIDYAYNIRGWMTDINPGQMSLSDLGGKLFSYKIKYNQKNGTTNPDTTLFAGKNVKPMYNGNIAEVDWRAVESLGANPPLEPKRYGYAYDGLNRLTAGYYQNPNNPWSKEHTEAINYDLNGNITNLYRTSAMNGTTAEVIDDLVYNYGPPTSLGNRLLDVKDNRHNKAGYEGGGNTISYDSNGNMINMLDKQITGISYNFLNLPRILDIGYDPITTQAKTNYSADGVKLRKENTQTSVGVAGTSWTKEITDYLDGFQYLKREVTNSGGGSSESFSRETAFALEQQAFSMASRVVIPPTGGDGGGIIKNPHNPELQFFPTAEGFYDYQKKMYIYQYRDHLGNVRVSFGKNNIGALEITDANDYYPFGMNHLKTGNAFFGVGSYKNYKYNGKELQETGMYDYGWRSYMPDLGRWTQIDPLSEKGHNFSPYNYAINNPIRFIDPDGLWISITDGDNQYRYSNGQTQHQVNGKWVAIDKNVTLSDNVIGIIAGLSTLESGGDAGKDLVSYFDNDKHDVNIMYDKGNAGDAGINSLGPIKIDPKASAKTPTTNGFVDSPFFVSLGHELGHKRDENKFYPKGGWFGVSRGEIFASHIENMIRAENGLPLRTSYSTNPKVFGGLDSQTVLIDCAGSSFYYRSANTPFEYNGRNGSEGEDRANAARSVYGIGASSVLKGRYNYYDNVKRTKKK
;
A
#
# COMPACT_ATOMS: atom_id res chain seq x y z
N ALA A 1 -1.31 26.80 -7.11
CA ALA A 1 -1.46 28.08 -6.38
C ALA A 1 -2.56 28.96 -6.96
N GLY A 2 -2.42 29.54 -8.16
CA GLY A 2 -3.40 30.50 -8.74
C GLY A 2 -4.87 30.07 -8.65
N ARG A 3 -5.28 29.04 -9.40
CA ARG A 3 -6.70 28.62 -9.47
C ARG A 3 -7.35 28.24 -8.15
N GLN A 4 -6.63 27.61 -7.23
CA GLN A 4 -7.20 27.24 -5.93
C GLN A 4 -7.52 28.49 -5.09
N ASN A 5 -6.73 29.56 -5.24
CA ASN A 5 -7.01 30.86 -4.63
C ASN A 5 -8.13 31.62 -5.38
N GLU A 6 -8.28 31.43 -6.70
CA GLU A 6 -9.40 31.97 -7.50
C GLU A 6 -10.74 31.31 -7.14
N ILE A 7 -10.75 29.98 -6.92
CA ILE A 7 -11.93 29.21 -6.50
C ILE A 7 -12.33 29.55 -5.06
N ASN A 8 -11.35 29.65 -4.17
CA ASN A 8 -11.57 29.82 -2.73
C ASN A 8 -12.54 28.74 -2.20
N ASN A 9 -13.74 29.12 -1.74
CA ASN A 9 -14.76 28.21 -1.22
C ASN A 9 -15.93 27.93 -2.20
N ILE A 10 -15.77 28.24 -3.50
CA ILE A 10 -16.84 28.04 -4.49
C ILE A 10 -16.93 26.56 -4.89
N THR A 11 -18.08 25.94 -4.65
CA THR A 11 -18.41 24.65 -5.28
C THR A 11 -18.64 24.86 -6.77
N ILE A 12 -17.70 24.37 -7.59
CA ILE A 12 -17.86 24.35 -9.03
C ILE A 12 -18.63 23.08 -9.41
N ALA A 13 -19.76 23.25 -10.07
CA ALA A 13 -20.57 22.18 -10.61
C ALA A 13 -20.65 22.34 -12.13
N GLU A 14 -20.24 21.30 -12.84
CA GLU A 14 -20.45 21.15 -14.28
C GLU A 14 -21.53 20.06 -14.49
N GLU A 15 -22.45 20.28 -15.42
CA GLU A 15 -23.57 19.37 -15.67
C GLU A 15 -23.24 18.33 -16.74
N ARG A 16 -24.00 17.24 -16.80
CA ARG A 16 -23.85 16.23 -17.88
C ARG A 16 -24.23 16.86 -19.22
N SER A 17 -23.34 16.77 -20.20
CA SER A 17 -23.56 17.32 -21.55
C SER A 17 -23.65 16.19 -22.57
N SER A 18 -24.57 16.31 -23.54
CA SER A 18 -24.70 15.36 -24.66
C SER A 18 -23.71 15.62 -25.80
N THR A 19 -23.17 16.85 -25.89
CA THR A 19 -22.08 17.19 -26.83
C THR A 19 -20.71 17.07 -26.19
N GLY A 20 -20.60 17.43 -24.90
CA GLY A 20 -19.35 17.53 -24.18
C GLY A 20 -18.41 18.63 -24.73
N PHE A 21 -17.15 18.56 -24.30
CA PHE A 21 -16.01 19.30 -24.84
C PHE A 21 -14.83 18.34 -25.05
N THR A 22 -13.88 18.65 -25.94
CA THR A 22 -12.71 17.77 -26.18
C THR A 22 -11.43 18.36 -25.59
N ARG A 23 -10.69 17.56 -24.81
CA ARG A 23 -9.39 17.90 -24.23
C ARG A 23 -8.52 16.64 -24.10
N ASN A 24 -7.21 16.74 -24.32
CA ASN A 24 -6.28 15.61 -24.32
C ASN A 24 -6.73 14.40 -25.16
N GLY A 25 -7.20 14.65 -26.38
CA GLY A 25 -7.72 13.60 -27.29
C GLY A 25 -9.05 12.96 -26.87
N MET A 26 -9.66 13.36 -25.75
CA MET A 26 -10.88 12.77 -25.20
C MET A 26 -12.02 13.78 -25.17
N THR A 27 -13.21 13.38 -25.63
CA THR A 27 -14.44 14.15 -25.39
C THR A 27 -14.93 13.85 -23.98
N ILE A 28 -15.23 14.88 -23.20
CA ILE A 28 -15.72 14.80 -21.83
C ILE A 28 -17.19 15.20 -21.84
N TYR A 29 -18.09 14.28 -21.47
CA TYR A 29 -19.55 14.50 -21.47
C TYR A 29 -20.04 15.21 -20.20
N TYR A 30 -19.34 16.29 -19.89
CA TYR A 30 -19.72 17.32 -18.94
C TYR A 30 -19.67 18.69 -19.63
N THR A 31 -20.19 19.73 -19.00
CA THR A 31 -19.94 21.10 -19.41
C THR A 31 -18.53 21.56 -18.98
N ASP A 32 -18.06 22.68 -19.55
CA ASP A 32 -16.79 23.35 -19.22
C ASP A 32 -17.07 24.86 -19.14
N VAL A 33 -18.03 25.25 -18.28
CA VAL A 33 -18.54 26.64 -18.20
C VAL A 33 -17.69 27.50 -17.28
N TYR A 34 -17.16 26.94 -16.18
CA TYR A 34 -16.46 27.72 -15.17
C TYR A 34 -14.99 27.98 -15.54
N PHE A 35 -14.34 27.02 -16.21
CA PHE A 35 -12.95 27.12 -16.67
C PHE A 35 -12.82 26.83 -18.17
N VAL A 36 -13.60 27.56 -18.98
CA VAL A 36 -13.65 27.44 -20.44
C VAL A 36 -12.25 27.44 -21.06
N GLY A 37 -11.75 26.27 -21.48
CA GLY A 37 -10.39 26.13 -22.04
C GLY A 37 -9.23 26.37 -21.06
N GLU A 38 -9.53 26.57 -19.77
CA GLU A 38 -8.61 27.12 -18.77
C GLU A 38 -7.98 26.06 -17.85
N ILE A 39 -8.56 24.86 -17.75
CA ILE A 39 -7.88 23.67 -17.23
C ILE A 39 -7.17 23.00 -18.42
N PRO A 40 -5.83 23.02 -18.52
CA PRO A 40 -5.12 22.58 -19.73
C PRO A 40 -5.08 21.05 -19.89
N THR A 41 -5.21 20.30 -18.80
CA THR A 41 -5.13 18.83 -18.80
C THR A 41 -6.19 18.23 -17.88
N ILE A 42 -6.96 17.25 -18.39
CA ILE A 42 -7.85 16.41 -17.57
C ILE A 42 -7.11 15.11 -17.26
N LEU A 43 -7.02 14.74 -15.98
CA LEU A 43 -6.29 13.54 -15.53
C LEU A 43 -7.21 12.32 -15.38
N SER A 44 -8.43 12.52 -14.89
CA SER A 44 -9.45 11.48 -14.81
C SER A 44 -10.86 12.07 -14.90
N VAL A 45 -11.84 11.23 -15.26
CA VAL A 45 -13.27 11.57 -15.30
C VAL A 45 -14.10 10.40 -14.80
N ASN A 46 -14.85 10.62 -13.73
CA ASN A 46 -15.75 9.63 -13.15
C ASN A 46 -17.20 9.95 -13.53
N TYR A 47 -17.91 8.95 -14.04
CA TYR A 47 -19.34 9.02 -14.38
C TYR A 47 -20.15 8.12 -13.46
N TYR A 48 -21.26 8.68 -12.98
CA TYR A 48 -22.25 8.04 -12.12
C TYR A 48 -23.58 7.96 -12.85
N ASP A 49 -24.52 7.18 -12.31
CA ASP A 49 -25.91 7.03 -12.77
C ASP A 49 -26.11 6.36 -14.13
N SER A 50 -25.53 6.90 -15.20
CA SER A 50 -25.74 6.45 -16.58
C SER A 50 -24.47 6.50 -17.43
N TYR A 51 -24.26 5.44 -18.22
CA TYR A 51 -23.10 5.29 -19.09
C TYR A 51 -23.16 6.33 -20.23
N PRO A 52 -22.17 7.23 -20.38
CA PRO A 52 -22.12 8.14 -21.51
C PRO A 52 -21.92 7.39 -22.84
N THR A 53 -22.50 7.90 -23.92
CA THR A 53 -22.42 7.29 -25.26
C THR A 53 -21.12 7.67 -25.97
N TYR A 54 -20.09 6.81 -25.88
CA TYR A 54 -18.88 6.92 -26.68
C TYR A 54 -18.87 5.91 -27.83
N GLY A 55 -18.25 6.28 -28.95
CA GLY A 55 -18.02 5.36 -30.09
C GLY A 55 -17.07 4.19 -29.79
N PHE A 56 -16.34 4.24 -28.68
CA PHE A 56 -15.50 3.13 -28.18
C PHE A 56 -16.19 2.26 -27.13
N ASN A 57 -17.44 2.54 -26.74
CA ASN A 57 -18.13 1.76 -25.73
C ASN A 57 -18.23 0.28 -26.15
N PRO A 58 -17.96 -0.67 -25.24
CA PRO A 58 -18.32 -2.07 -25.50
C PRO A 58 -19.86 -2.18 -25.58
N SER A 59 -20.36 -3.17 -26.32
CA SER A 59 -21.77 -3.51 -26.31
C SER A 59 -22.23 -3.81 -24.88
N PHE A 60 -23.32 -3.19 -24.44
CA PHE A 60 -23.84 -3.40 -23.08
C PHE A 60 -24.23 -4.88 -22.90
N PRO A 61 -23.73 -5.57 -21.85
CA PRO A 61 -23.95 -7.00 -21.68
C PRO A 61 -25.40 -7.30 -21.32
N GLN A 62 -26.07 -8.14 -22.13
CA GLN A 62 -27.43 -8.59 -21.84
C GLN A 62 -27.50 -9.46 -20.58
N PHE A 63 -26.47 -10.27 -20.35
CA PHE A 63 -26.29 -11.10 -19.17
C PHE A 63 -24.82 -11.13 -18.75
N ILE A 64 -24.58 -11.22 -17.45
CA ILE A 64 -23.28 -11.47 -16.81
C ILE A 64 -23.46 -12.69 -15.93
N GLN A 65 -22.76 -13.79 -16.23
CA GLN A 65 -22.88 -15.08 -15.50
C GLN A 65 -24.31 -15.65 -15.31
N GLY A 66 -25.26 -15.22 -16.15
CA GLY A 66 -26.67 -15.60 -16.12
C GLY A 66 -27.61 -14.59 -15.43
N GLU A 67 -27.10 -13.49 -14.89
CA GLU A 67 -27.91 -12.38 -14.35
C GLU A 67 -27.94 -11.19 -15.30
N ALA A 68 -29.10 -10.53 -15.43
CA ALA A 68 -29.21 -9.29 -16.19
C ALA A 68 -28.70 -8.11 -15.34
N PRO A 69 -27.70 -7.34 -15.81
CA PRO A 69 -27.18 -6.20 -15.06
C PRO A 69 -28.17 -5.03 -15.01
N LEU A 70 -28.06 -4.21 -13.96
CA LEU A 70 -28.83 -2.97 -13.81
C LEU A 70 -28.48 -1.96 -14.89
N THR A 71 -29.50 -1.21 -15.30
CA THR A 71 -29.39 0.01 -16.12
C THR A 71 -29.83 1.24 -15.32
N ASP A 72 -29.74 2.42 -15.93
CA ASP A 72 -30.24 3.67 -15.39
C ASP A 72 -31.79 3.74 -15.37
N VAL A 73 -32.45 2.92 -16.19
CA VAL A 73 -33.91 2.75 -16.24
C VAL A 73 -34.40 1.92 -15.03
N PRO A 74 -35.22 2.49 -14.12
CA PRO A 74 -35.64 1.79 -12.91
C PRO A 74 -36.48 0.53 -13.19
N THR A 75 -35.97 -0.63 -12.76
CA THR A 75 -36.67 -1.91 -12.80
C THR A 75 -36.96 -2.36 -11.37
N GLY A 76 -38.25 -2.49 -11.00
CA GLY A 76 -38.64 -2.82 -9.63
C GLY A 76 -38.17 -1.81 -8.57
N GLY A 77 -38.02 -0.53 -8.97
CA GLY A 77 -37.49 0.55 -8.11
C GLY A 77 -35.96 0.60 -8.01
N LYS A 78 -35.23 -0.23 -8.76
CA LYS A 78 -33.75 -0.32 -8.72
C LYS A 78 -33.15 0.10 -10.05
N SER A 79 -32.02 0.82 -10.00
CA SER A 79 -31.25 1.29 -11.16
C SER A 79 -29.81 1.56 -10.75
N THR A 80 -28.95 1.95 -11.69
CA THR A 80 -27.57 2.41 -11.43
C THR A 80 -27.47 3.81 -10.80
N LYS A 81 -28.58 4.46 -10.43
CA LYS A 81 -28.56 5.76 -9.76
C LYS A 81 -27.78 5.72 -8.43
N GLY A 82 -26.87 6.66 -8.26
CA GLY A 82 -25.91 6.75 -7.14
C GLY A 82 -24.68 5.85 -7.28
N LEU A 83 -24.58 5.01 -8.32
CA LEU A 83 -23.45 4.09 -8.53
C LEU A 83 -22.46 4.63 -9.56
N PRO A 84 -21.13 4.45 -9.36
CA PRO A 84 -20.13 4.77 -10.36
C PRO A 84 -20.18 3.75 -11.51
N VAL A 85 -20.49 4.20 -12.72
CA VAL A 85 -20.70 3.33 -13.88
C VAL A 85 -19.52 3.30 -14.84
N MET A 86 -18.75 4.39 -14.92
CA MET A 86 -17.59 4.48 -15.80
C MET A 86 -16.51 5.43 -15.24
N ASN A 87 -15.24 5.08 -15.41
CA ASN A 87 -14.09 5.95 -15.10
C ASN A 87 -13.14 6.00 -16.30
N LEU A 88 -12.66 7.19 -16.65
CA LEU A 88 -11.62 7.42 -17.64
C LEU A 88 -10.37 7.92 -16.91
N VAL A 89 -9.23 7.27 -17.11
CA VAL A 89 -7.94 7.71 -16.55
C VAL A 89 -6.95 7.93 -17.68
N LYS A 90 -6.37 9.13 -17.73
CA LYS A 90 -5.37 9.51 -18.73
C LYS A 90 -4.01 8.89 -18.39
N ASN A 91 -3.21 8.59 -19.40
CA ASN A 91 -1.77 8.43 -19.23
C ASN A 91 -1.13 9.78 -18.88
N ILE A 92 -0.06 9.79 -18.09
CA ILE A 92 0.64 11.04 -17.76
C ILE A 92 1.50 11.49 -18.95
N GLU A 93 2.24 10.57 -19.54
CA GLU A 93 3.28 10.85 -20.54
C GLU A 93 2.76 11.03 -21.98
N ASP A 94 1.53 10.62 -22.25
CA ASP A 94 0.87 10.69 -23.56
C ASP A 94 -0.66 10.87 -23.40
N ASP A 95 -1.37 11.17 -24.49
CA ASP A 95 -2.83 11.42 -24.49
C ASP A 95 -3.67 10.14 -24.72
N ASN A 96 -3.15 8.95 -24.42
CA ASN A 96 -3.97 7.74 -24.33
C ASN A 96 -4.71 7.66 -22.98
N TRP A 97 -5.75 6.81 -22.93
CA TRP A 97 -6.67 6.71 -21.81
C TRP A 97 -7.08 5.26 -21.54
N THR A 98 -7.05 4.84 -20.29
CA THR A 98 -7.74 3.64 -19.79
C THR A 98 -9.21 3.98 -19.52
N LYS A 99 -10.12 3.07 -19.88
CA LYS A 99 -11.58 3.31 -19.91
C LYS A 99 -12.30 2.17 -19.22
N SER A 100 -12.65 2.35 -17.96
CA SER A 100 -13.21 1.32 -17.09
C SER A 100 -14.72 1.48 -16.94
N TYR A 101 -15.44 0.38 -17.07
CA TYR A 101 -16.89 0.25 -16.91
C TYR A 101 -17.16 -0.72 -15.76
N THR A 102 -18.16 -0.44 -14.92
CA THR A 102 -18.59 -1.34 -13.82
C THR A 102 -20.06 -1.67 -13.97
N TYR A 103 -20.41 -2.96 -13.91
CA TYR A 103 -21.77 -3.47 -14.07
C TYR A 103 -22.26 -4.09 -12.76
N TYR A 104 -23.54 -3.87 -12.44
CA TYR A 104 -24.14 -4.19 -11.14
C TYR A 104 -25.30 -5.18 -11.26
N ASP A 105 -25.47 -6.05 -10.27
CA ASP A 105 -26.64 -6.90 -10.15
C ASP A 105 -27.86 -6.15 -9.59
N THR A 106 -29.01 -6.83 -9.53
CA THR A 106 -30.25 -6.29 -8.94
C THR A 106 -30.19 -6.05 -7.41
N ARG A 107 -29.02 -6.13 -6.79
CA ARG A 107 -28.74 -5.75 -5.39
C ARG A 107 -27.73 -4.60 -5.29
N GLY A 108 -27.27 -4.04 -6.42
CA GLY A 108 -26.26 -2.98 -6.45
C GLY A 108 -24.84 -3.48 -6.19
N ARG A 109 -24.58 -4.79 -6.29
CA ARG A 109 -23.23 -5.39 -6.13
C ARG A 109 -22.55 -5.43 -7.49
N ALA A 110 -21.28 -5.06 -7.57
CA ALA A 110 -20.52 -5.17 -8.80
C ALA A 110 -20.37 -6.66 -9.20
N ILE A 111 -20.87 -7.03 -10.38
CA ILE A 111 -20.80 -8.39 -10.94
C ILE A 111 -19.95 -8.46 -12.20
N GLY A 112 -19.55 -7.33 -12.78
CA GLY A 112 -18.56 -7.34 -13.84
C GLY A 112 -17.90 -6.00 -14.06
N THR A 113 -16.74 -6.04 -14.70
CA THR A 113 -15.99 -4.88 -15.16
C THR A 113 -15.56 -5.09 -16.61
N HIS A 114 -15.32 -3.98 -17.31
CA HIS A 114 -14.66 -3.98 -18.61
C HIS A 114 -13.71 -2.78 -18.61
N SER A 115 -12.41 -3.00 -18.83
CA SER A 115 -11.39 -1.96 -18.85
C SER A 115 -10.73 -1.96 -20.22
N ILE A 116 -10.96 -0.93 -21.05
CA ILE A 116 -10.24 -0.76 -22.31
C ILE A 116 -8.91 -0.08 -22.00
N ASN A 117 -7.80 -0.76 -22.28
CA ASN A 117 -6.46 -0.29 -21.96
C ASN A 117 -5.94 0.77 -22.95
N HIS A 118 -4.78 1.35 -22.62
CA HIS A 118 -4.14 2.41 -23.42
C HIS A 118 -3.66 1.96 -24.82
N LEU A 119 -3.63 0.66 -25.11
CA LEU A 119 -3.27 0.08 -26.42
C LEU A 119 -4.51 -0.35 -27.24
N GLY A 120 -5.72 -0.08 -26.74
CA GLY A 120 -6.98 -0.41 -27.41
C GLY A 120 -7.41 -1.88 -27.29
N GLY A 121 -6.75 -2.66 -26.42
CA GLY A 121 -7.28 -3.95 -25.96
C GLY A 121 -8.14 -3.76 -24.71
N TYR A 122 -8.50 -4.86 -24.04
CA TYR A 122 -9.32 -4.80 -22.82
C TYR A 122 -9.04 -5.92 -21.82
N THR A 123 -9.44 -5.68 -20.58
CA THR A 123 -9.67 -6.72 -19.56
C THR A 123 -11.12 -6.66 -19.13
N ARG A 124 -11.87 -7.76 -19.32
CA ARG A 124 -13.25 -7.91 -18.88
C ARG A 124 -13.31 -8.96 -17.80
N THR A 125 -13.77 -8.62 -16.61
CA THR A 125 -14.00 -9.59 -15.53
C THR A 125 -15.48 -9.75 -15.28
N GLU A 126 -15.96 -10.96 -15.14
CA GLU A 126 -17.32 -11.29 -14.71
C GLU A 126 -17.29 -12.17 -13.46
N SER A 127 -18.23 -11.94 -12.54
CA SER A 127 -18.29 -12.62 -11.25
C SER A 127 -19.70 -13.16 -11.00
N LYS A 128 -19.80 -14.47 -10.72
CA LYS A 128 -21.05 -15.08 -10.23
C LYS A 128 -21.05 -15.05 -8.71
N LEU A 129 -21.76 -14.10 -8.11
CA LEU A 129 -21.82 -13.98 -6.65
C LEU A 129 -22.82 -14.96 -6.02
N ASP A 130 -22.60 -15.33 -4.77
CA ASP A 130 -23.57 -16.04 -3.95
C ASP A 130 -24.61 -15.06 -3.32
N PHE A 131 -25.37 -15.51 -2.33
CA PHE A 131 -26.28 -14.63 -1.59
C PHE A 131 -25.54 -13.58 -0.74
N ALA A 132 -24.43 -13.96 -0.10
CA ALA A 132 -23.64 -13.09 0.77
C ALA A 132 -22.76 -12.08 0.00
N GLY A 133 -22.55 -12.28 -1.30
CA GLY A 133 -21.71 -11.44 -2.15
C GLY A 133 -20.30 -11.99 -2.40
N VAL A 134 -19.99 -13.23 -2.00
CA VAL A 134 -18.70 -13.87 -2.33
C VAL A 134 -18.77 -14.52 -3.71
N PRO A 135 -17.70 -14.45 -4.52
CA PRO A 135 -17.69 -15.00 -5.88
C PRO A 135 -17.62 -16.53 -5.87
N LYS A 136 -18.59 -17.20 -6.49
CA LYS A 136 -18.54 -18.65 -6.76
C LYS A 136 -17.71 -18.97 -7.99
N ASN A 137 -17.81 -18.15 -9.03
CA ASN A 137 -16.99 -18.23 -10.23
C ASN A 137 -16.55 -16.82 -10.65
N THR A 138 -15.38 -16.72 -11.27
CA THR A 138 -14.95 -15.56 -12.05
C THR A 138 -14.57 -15.98 -13.46
N VAL A 139 -14.77 -15.08 -14.43
CA VAL A 139 -14.27 -15.22 -15.81
C VAL A 139 -13.62 -13.91 -16.20
N THR A 140 -12.31 -13.94 -16.43
CA THR A 140 -11.51 -12.81 -16.91
C THR A 140 -11.13 -13.06 -18.37
N GLN A 141 -11.56 -12.19 -19.27
CA GLN A 141 -11.14 -12.18 -20.67
C GLN A 141 -10.17 -11.01 -20.87
N HIS A 142 -8.94 -11.28 -21.30
CA HIS A 142 -7.89 -10.30 -21.46
C HIS A 142 -7.34 -10.27 -22.89
N LEU A 143 -7.16 -9.05 -23.40
CA LEU A 143 -6.62 -8.77 -24.72
C LEU A 143 -5.73 -7.53 -24.62
N ARG A 144 -4.46 -7.63 -25.01
CA ARG A 144 -3.56 -6.47 -24.99
C ARG A 144 -3.95 -5.38 -25.99
N ARG A 145 -4.24 -5.73 -27.25
CA ARG A 145 -4.63 -4.78 -28.31
C ARG A 145 -5.58 -5.43 -29.31
N ALA A 146 -6.38 -4.61 -30.00
CA ALA A 146 -7.31 -5.09 -31.02
C ALA A 146 -6.62 -5.96 -32.09
N GLY A 147 -7.27 -7.06 -32.48
CA GLY A 147 -6.75 -8.02 -33.46
C GLY A 147 -5.75 -9.05 -32.90
N GLU A 148 -5.35 -8.96 -31.63
CA GLU A 148 -4.63 -10.04 -30.96
C GLU A 148 -5.57 -11.16 -30.48
N PRO A 149 -5.02 -12.37 -30.24
CA PRO A 149 -5.72 -13.46 -29.58
C PRO A 149 -6.00 -13.13 -28.11
N GLU A 150 -7.27 -13.30 -27.71
CA GLU A 150 -7.75 -13.15 -26.33
C GLU A 150 -7.27 -14.31 -25.44
N VAL A 151 -6.90 -14.01 -24.20
CA VAL A 151 -6.63 -14.98 -23.15
C VAL A 151 -7.82 -15.03 -22.21
N THR A 152 -8.35 -16.22 -21.95
CA THR A 152 -9.44 -16.42 -20.98
C THR A 152 -8.88 -17.06 -19.71
N VAL A 153 -9.18 -16.49 -18.54
CA VAL A 153 -8.97 -17.11 -17.24
C VAL A 153 -10.34 -17.37 -16.63
N LYS A 154 -10.57 -18.59 -16.13
CA LYS A 154 -11.79 -18.94 -15.37
C LYS A 154 -11.36 -19.44 -14.01
N GLU A 155 -12.06 -19.00 -12.98
CA GLU A 155 -11.81 -19.46 -11.63
C GLU A 155 -13.12 -19.87 -10.97
N ARG A 156 -13.01 -20.81 -10.03
CA ARG A 156 -14.14 -21.36 -9.28
C ARG A 156 -13.73 -21.56 -7.84
N PHE A 157 -14.60 -21.15 -6.93
CA PHE A 157 -14.33 -21.06 -5.51
C PHE A 157 -15.34 -21.90 -4.73
N GLU A 158 -14.84 -22.73 -3.83
CA GLU A 158 -15.64 -23.47 -2.86
C GLU A 158 -15.32 -22.95 -1.46
N TYR A 159 -16.35 -22.69 -0.67
CA TYR A 159 -16.25 -22.12 0.67
C TYR A 159 -16.91 -23.04 1.69
N ASP A 160 -16.50 -22.91 2.95
CA ASP A 160 -17.25 -23.50 4.06
C ASP A 160 -18.49 -22.67 4.41
N ASN A 161 -19.24 -23.13 5.42
CA ASN A 161 -20.43 -22.44 5.93
C ASN A 161 -20.14 -21.10 6.64
N GLN A 162 -18.87 -20.74 6.83
CA GLN A 162 -18.42 -19.45 7.36
C GLN A 162 -17.91 -18.51 6.24
N ASN A 163 -18.02 -18.91 4.97
CA ASN A 163 -17.45 -18.25 3.78
C ASN A 163 -15.91 -18.19 3.76
N ARG A 164 -15.21 -19.10 4.46
CA ARG A 164 -13.75 -19.23 4.34
C ARG A 164 -13.43 -20.10 3.13
N LEU A 165 -12.41 -19.71 2.35
CA LEU A 165 -12.09 -20.33 1.06
C LEU A 165 -11.50 -21.73 1.24
N LEU A 166 -12.28 -22.78 0.98
CA LEU A 166 -11.81 -24.16 1.03
C LEU A 166 -11.04 -24.56 -0.22
N LYS A 167 -11.53 -24.22 -1.42
CA LYS A 167 -10.85 -24.57 -2.68
C LYS A 167 -10.93 -23.46 -3.70
N HIS A 168 -9.85 -23.28 -4.45
CA HIS A 168 -9.77 -22.38 -5.58
C HIS A 168 -9.23 -23.15 -6.79
N TYR A 169 -10.06 -23.22 -7.81
CA TYR A 169 -9.76 -23.81 -9.11
C TYR A 169 -9.48 -22.69 -10.11
N HIS A 170 -8.52 -22.92 -11.00
CA HIS A 170 -8.08 -21.95 -12.00
C HIS A 170 -7.89 -22.66 -13.34
N GLN A 171 -8.39 -22.07 -14.42
CA GLN A 171 -8.28 -22.55 -15.79
C GLN A 171 -7.79 -21.41 -16.69
N VAL A 172 -6.86 -21.71 -17.59
CA VAL A 172 -6.39 -20.77 -18.63
C VAL A 172 -6.82 -21.30 -20.00
N ASP A 173 -7.34 -20.43 -20.84
CA ASP A 173 -7.90 -20.68 -22.17
C ASP A 173 -8.81 -21.93 -22.21
N TYR A 174 -8.34 -22.96 -22.91
CA TYR A 174 -8.95 -24.29 -23.04
C TYR A 174 -8.06 -25.39 -22.41
N TRP A 175 -7.03 -25.01 -21.65
CA TRP A 175 -6.20 -25.94 -20.89
C TRP A 175 -6.99 -26.57 -19.73
N PRO A 176 -6.54 -27.70 -19.14
CA PRO A 176 -7.27 -28.31 -18.02
C PRO A 176 -7.46 -27.37 -16.83
N GLU A 177 -8.61 -27.47 -16.16
CA GLU A 177 -8.84 -26.81 -14.86
C GLU A 177 -7.87 -27.41 -13.83
N GLN A 178 -7.16 -26.54 -13.11
CA GLN A 178 -6.20 -26.90 -12.09
C GLN A 178 -6.76 -26.52 -10.72
N LEU A 179 -6.79 -27.46 -9.76
CA LEU A 179 -6.95 -27.12 -8.35
C LEU A 179 -5.69 -26.37 -7.90
N LEU A 180 -5.79 -25.04 -7.84
CA LEU A 180 -4.68 -24.16 -7.49
C LEU A 180 -4.33 -24.35 -6.02
N VAL A 181 -5.35 -24.33 -5.16
CA VAL A 181 -5.22 -24.49 -3.71
C VAL A 181 -6.45 -25.14 -3.05
N GLU A 182 -6.20 -25.99 -2.07
CA GLU A 182 -7.17 -26.47 -1.05
C GLU A 182 -6.67 -26.07 0.34
N ASN A 183 -7.48 -25.34 1.11
CA ASN A 183 -7.14 -24.85 2.45
C ASN A 183 -7.89 -25.61 3.54
N SER A 184 -7.30 -25.66 4.73
CA SER A 184 -8.03 -25.94 5.97
C SER A 184 -7.66 -24.94 7.06
N TYR A 185 -8.60 -24.70 7.97
CA TYR A 185 -8.51 -23.68 9.01
C TYR A 185 -8.55 -24.32 10.40
N ASN A 186 -8.00 -23.63 11.40
CA ASN A 186 -8.16 -24.02 12.80
C ASN A 186 -9.49 -23.47 13.39
N GLU A 187 -9.75 -23.78 14.66
CA GLU A 187 -10.95 -23.34 15.39
C GLU A 187 -11.04 -21.81 15.56
N LEU A 188 -9.93 -21.09 15.37
CA LEU A 188 -9.82 -19.62 15.42
C LEU A 188 -9.85 -18.99 14.01
N SER A 189 -10.25 -19.74 12.97
CA SER A 189 -10.30 -19.31 11.57
C SER A 189 -8.96 -18.90 10.95
N GLN A 190 -7.83 -19.25 11.57
CA GLN A 190 -6.51 -19.07 10.99
C GLN A 190 -6.22 -20.20 9.99
N LEU A 191 -5.52 -19.89 8.89
CA LEU A 191 -5.10 -20.89 7.90
C LEU A 191 -4.17 -21.91 8.57
N LYS A 192 -4.60 -23.16 8.69
CA LYS A 192 -3.84 -24.24 9.34
C LYS A 192 -2.97 -24.99 8.33
N ASN A 193 -3.52 -25.28 7.16
CA ASN A 193 -2.84 -25.99 6.09
C ASN A 193 -3.31 -25.51 4.72
N LYS A 194 -2.39 -25.53 3.75
CA LYS A 194 -2.62 -25.19 2.35
C LYS A 194 -2.01 -26.27 1.43
N VAL A 195 -2.83 -27.00 0.69
CA VAL A 195 -2.40 -27.95 -0.35
C VAL A 195 -2.45 -27.26 -1.70
N VAL A 196 -1.30 -27.10 -2.36
CA VAL A 196 -1.18 -26.38 -3.65
C VAL A 196 -0.88 -27.31 -4.82
N GLY A 197 -1.29 -26.91 -6.02
CA GLY A 197 -0.91 -27.55 -7.28
C GLY A 197 -1.42 -28.97 -7.48
N ASN A 198 -2.61 -29.28 -6.96
CA ASN A 198 -3.15 -30.64 -6.87
C ASN A 198 -2.14 -31.60 -6.21
N SER A 199 -1.97 -31.42 -4.89
CA SER A 199 -1.06 -32.16 -4.02
C SER A 199 0.43 -32.11 -4.41
N LEU A 200 0.90 -31.01 -5.02
CA LEU A 200 2.33 -30.81 -5.33
C LEU A 200 3.14 -30.48 -4.07
N GLN A 201 2.58 -29.63 -3.21
CA GLN A 201 3.07 -29.35 -1.87
C GLN A 201 1.88 -29.19 -0.94
N SER A 202 2.07 -29.58 0.32
CA SER A 202 1.17 -29.30 1.42
C SER A 202 1.93 -28.41 2.40
N ILE A 203 1.35 -27.30 2.84
CA ILE A 203 2.03 -26.25 3.60
C ILE A 203 1.28 -26.03 4.91
N ASP A 204 1.88 -26.47 6.01
CA ASP A 204 1.30 -26.37 7.34
C ASP A 204 1.75 -25.07 8.03
N TYR A 205 0.88 -24.45 8.81
CA TYR A 205 1.15 -23.20 9.54
C TYR A 205 0.86 -23.37 11.03
N ALA A 206 1.72 -22.80 11.88
CA ALA A 206 1.51 -22.73 13.32
C ALA A 206 1.54 -21.28 13.82
N TYR A 207 0.85 -21.03 14.93
CA TYR A 207 0.69 -19.71 15.55
C TYR A 207 0.85 -19.81 17.06
N ASN A 208 1.28 -18.72 17.69
CA ASN A 208 1.25 -18.57 19.14
C ASN A 208 -0.12 -18.10 19.63
N ILE A 209 -0.31 -18.05 20.96
CA ILE A 209 -1.56 -17.61 21.61
C ILE A 209 -1.94 -16.13 21.35
N ARG A 210 -1.06 -15.32 20.76
CA ARG A 210 -1.36 -13.94 20.31
C ARG A 210 -1.77 -13.88 18.83
N GLY A 211 -1.86 -15.02 18.16
CA GLY A 211 -2.19 -15.12 16.73
C GLY A 211 -1.01 -14.89 15.79
N TRP A 212 0.21 -14.66 16.28
CA TRP A 212 1.39 -14.48 15.42
C TRP A 212 1.89 -15.82 14.89
N MET A 213 2.25 -15.86 13.61
CA MET A 213 2.83 -17.07 13.00
C MET A 213 4.14 -17.44 13.70
N THR A 214 4.32 -18.72 14.02
CA THR A 214 5.54 -19.26 14.63
C THR A 214 6.28 -20.22 13.71
N ASP A 215 5.58 -20.96 12.86
CA ASP A 215 6.22 -21.98 12.01
C ASP A 215 5.51 -22.09 10.65
N ILE A 216 6.29 -22.36 9.60
CA ILE A 216 5.82 -22.91 8.32
C ILE A 216 6.41 -24.32 8.21
N ASN A 217 5.56 -25.30 7.91
CA ASN A 217 5.86 -26.73 8.00
C ASN A 217 6.48 -27.10 9.37
N PRO A 218 5.76 -26.91 10.49
CA PRO A 218 6.21 -27.29 11.83
C PRO A 218 6.65 -28.76 11.92
N GLY A 219 7.68 -29.00 12.73
CA GLY A 219 8.29 -30.33 12.91
C GLY A 219 9.16 -30.81 11.75
N GLN A 220 8.97 -30.31 10.53
CA GLN A 220 9.67 -30.83 9.35
C GLN A 220 11.16 -30.45 9.33
N MET A 221 11.53 -29.35 9.98
CA MET A 221 12.91 -28.86 10.09
C MET A 221 13.89 -29.87 10.71
N SER A 222 13.44 -30.88 11.45
CA SER A 222 14.31 -31.94 12.02
C SER A 222 14.52 -33.16 11.10
N LEU A 223 13.77 -33.27 10.00
CA LEU A 223 13.83 -34.41 9.07
C LEU A 223 14.86 -34.14 7.97
N SER A 224 15.65 -35.14 7.57
CA SER A 224 16.73 -34.94 6.57
C SER A 224 16.21 -34.38 5.25
N ASP A 225 15.09 -34.91 4.76
CA ASP A 225 14.37 -34.53 3.53
C ASP A 225 13.26 -33.50 3.72
N LEU A 226 13.19 -32.86 4.90
CA LEU A 226 12.07 -32.00 5.32
C LEU A 226 10.69 -32.68 5.22
N GLY A 227 10.60 -34.02 5.27
CA GLY A 227 9.34 -34.74 5.07
C GLY A 227 8.73 -34.53 3.68
N GLY A 228 9.57 -34.32 2.66
CA GLY A 228 9.16 -34.03 1.28
C GLY A 228 8.66 -32.59 1.04
N LYS A 229 8.79 -31.70 2.03
CA LYS A 229 8.52 -30.26 1.86
C LYS A 229 9.72 -29.56 1.24
N LEU A 230 9.50 -28.51 0.44
CA LEU A 230 10.60 -27.69 -0.09
C LEU A 230 11.09 -26.60 0.87
N PHE A 231 10.34 -26.28 1.92
CA PHE A 231 10.66 -25.20 2.85
C PHE A 231 10.10 -25.47 4.25
N SER A 232 10.86 -25.14 5.28
CA SER A 232 10.41 -25.09 6.68
C SER A 232 10.99 -23.87 7.35
N TYR A 233 10.16 -23.15 8.11
CA TYR A 233 10.46 -21.84 8.70
C TYR A 233 10.05 -21.83 10.16
N LYS A 234 10.80 -21.12 11.01
CA LYS A 234 10.44 -20.90 12.41
C LYS A 234 10.80 -19.50 12.88
N ILE A 235 9.84 -18.83 13.51
CA ILE A 235 9.95 -17.48 14.05
C ILE A 235 10.03 -17.53 15.57
N LYS A 236 11.01 -16.84 16.13
CA LYS A 236 11.26 -16.75 17.57
C LYS A 236 11.20 -15.29 18.00
N TYR A 237 10.14 -14.95 18.74
CA TYR A 237 9.96 -13.62 19.32
C TYR A 237 10.74 -13.52 20.64
N ASN A 238 10.33 -14.29 21.64
CA ASN A 238 10.88 -14.32 23.00
C ASN A 238 11.89 -15.46 23.24
N GLN A 239 12.39 -16.08 22.16
CA GLN A 239 13.35 -17.19 22.21
C GLN A 239 14.62 -16.78 21.47
N LYS A 240 15.76 -17.30 21.93
CA LYS A 240 17.08 -17.08 21.31
C LYS A 240 17.94 -18.32 21.55
N ASN A 241 18.29 -19.02 20.47
CA ASN A 241 19.09 -20.25 20.51
C ASN A 241 20.48 -20.05 19.88
N GLY A 242 20.62 -19.06 19.01
CA GLY A 242 21.83 -18.76 18.28
C GLY A 242 22.80 -17.83 19.02
N THR A 243 23.84 -17.42 18.29
CA THR A 243 24.90 -16.54 18.80
C THR A 243 24.34 -15.19 19.27
N THR A 244 24.91 -14.64 20.34
CA THR A 244 24.49 -13.33 20.87
C THR A 244 24.98 -12.19 20.00
N ASN A 245 26.20 -12.33 19.52
CA ASN A 245 26.94 -11.37 18.71
C ASN A 245 28.16 -12.14 18.18
N PRO A 246 28.37 -12.26 16.86
CA PRO A 246 29.47 -13.04 16.30
C PRO A 246 30.84 -12.34 16.39
N ASP A 247 30.86 -11.04 16.73
CA ASP A 247 32.08 -10.27 16.98
C ASP A 247 31.79 -9.09 17.92
N THR A 248 31.96 -9.29 19.22
CA THR A 248 31.64 -8.27 20.24
C THR A 248 32.53 -7.03 20.18
N THR A 249 33.68 -7.11 19.51
CA THR A 249 34.60 -5.99 19.33
C THR A 249 34.13 -5.12 18.16
N LEU A 250 33.81 -5.73 17.03
CA LEU A 250 33.34 -5.05 15.83
C LEU A 250 31.90 -4.53 15.97
N PHE A 251 31.03 -5.29 16.64
CA PHE A 251 29.61 -4.98 16.78
C PHE A 251 29.20 -4.69 18.24
N ALA A 252 30.02 -3.91 18.95
CA ALA A 252 29.78 -3.57 20.35
C ALA A 252 28.34 -3.04 20.59
N GLY A 253 27.66 -3.56 21.61
CA GLY A 253 26.29 -3.18 21.98
C GLY A 253 25.16 -3.82 21.16
N LYS A 254 25.44 -4.33 19.96
CA LYS A 254 24.43 -4.89 19.02
C LYS A 254 24.09 -6.36 19.34
N ASN A 255 23.69 -6.63 20.57
CA ASN A 255 23.45 -8.00 21.03
C ASN A 255 22.01 -8.45 20.72
N VAL A 256 21.88 -9.63 20.08
CA VAL A 256 20.59 -10.33 19.90
C VAL A 256 20.02 -10.70 21.27
N LYS A 257 18.74 -10.38 21.49
CA LYS A 257 18.03 -10.57 22.76
C LYS A 257 16.62 -11.10 22.49
N PRO A 258 16.02 -11.89 23.42
CA PRO A 258 14.59 -12.17 23.42
C PRO A 258 13.76 -10.89 23.39
N MET A 259 12.78 -10.83 22.49
CA MET A 259 11.88 -9.69 22.30
C MET A 259 10.46 -10.04 22.77
N TYR A 260 9.80 -9.10 23.44
CA TYR A 260 8.49 -9.29 24.08
C TYR A 260 7.40 -8.34 23.55
N ASN A 261 7.79 -7.45 22.64
CA ASN A 261 7.05 -6.30 22.11
C ASN A 261 6.74 -6.44 20.61
N GLY A 262 6.56 -7.66 20.11
CA GLY A 262 6.26 -7.94 18.69
C GLY A 262 7.45 -7.93 17.72
N ASN A 263 8.63 -7.45 18.12
CA ASN A 263 9.85 -7.66 17.33
C ASN A 263 10.28 -9.14 17.35
N ILE A 264 10.98 -9.58 16.30
CA ILE A 264 11.47 -10.95 16.15
C ILE A 264 12.93 -11.00 16.61
N ALA A 265 13.26 -11.88 17.55
CA ALA A 265 14.65 -12.06 18.00
C ALA A 265 15.46 -12.93 17.03
N GLU A 266 14.85 -14.01 16.51
CA GLU A 266 15.51 -14.97 15.63
C GLU A 266 14.52 -15.58 14.62
N VAL A 267 15.05 -16.03 13.48
CA VAL A 267 14.35 -16.92 12.55
C VAL A 267 15.26 -18.06 12.12
N ASP A 268 14.71 -19.27 12.02
CA ASP A 268 15.40 -20.48 11.54
C ASP A 268 14.70 -20.95 10.25
N TRP A 269 15.45 -21.42 9.26
CA TRP A 269 14.88 -22.00 8.05
C TRP A 269 15.73 -23.09 7.40
N ARG A 270 15.07 -23.95 6.65
CA ARG A 270 15.68 -24.91 5.72
C ARG A 270 14.88 -24.87 4.41
N ALA A 271 15.58 -24.85 3.28
CA ALA A 271 15.00 -24.83 1.95
C ALA A 271 15.67 -25.91 1.09
N VAL A 272 14.87 -26.65 0.31
CA VAL A 272 15.40 -27.45 -0.81
C VAL A 272 15.61 -26.48 -1.96
N GLU A 273 16.86 -26.25 -2.33
CA GLU A 273 17.24 -25.32 -3.40
C GLU A 273 17.47 -26.03 -4.74
N SER A 274 17.73 -27.35 -4.70
CA SER A 274 17.87 -28.21 -5.87
C SER A 274 17.28 -29.59 -5.59
N LEU A 275 16.46 -30.11 -6.49
CA LEU A 275 15.78 -31.39 -6.28
C LEU A 275 16.77 -32.56 -6.24
N GLY A 276 16.56 -33.49 -5.32
CA GLY A 276 17.48 -34.59 -5.02
C GLY A 276 18.64 -34.21 -4.08
N ALA A 277 18.82 -32.94 -3.74
CA ALA A 277 19.78 -32.48 -2.75
C ALA A 277 19.06 -31.98 -1.48
N ASN A 278 19.25 -32.71 -0.37
CA ASN A 278 18.67 -32.33 0.92
C ASN A 278 19.50 -31.21 1.58
N PRO A 279 18.88 -30.17 2.17
CA PRO A 279 19.61 -29.14 2.91
C PRO A 279 20.24 -29.70 4.20
N PRO A 280 21.32 -29.08 4.73
CA PRO A 280 21.94 -29.45 6.00
C PRO A 280 20.91 -29.58 7.14
N LEU A 281 21.13 -30.49 8.10
CA LEU A 281 20.19 -30.73 9.20
C LEU A 281 20.06 -29.54 10.17
N GLU A 282 21.17 -28.87 10.50
CA GLU A 282 21.10 -27.59 11.24
C GLU A 282 20.50 -26.53 10.30
N PRO A 283 19.49 -25.75 10.73
CA PRO A 283 18.90 -24.71 9.91
C PRO A 283 19.83 -23.53 9.67
N LYS A 284 19.64 -22.85 8.54
CA LYS A 284 20.08 -21.46 8.36
C LYS A 284 19.36 -20.62 9.42
N ARG A 285 20.05 -19.68 10.07
CA ARG A 285 19.45 -18.85 11.14
C ARG A 285 19.85 -17.39 10.99
N TYR A 286 18.91 -16.48 11.25
CA TYR A 286 19.19 -15.07 11.51
C TYR A 286 18.89 -14.76 12.97
N GLY A 287 19.74 -13.96 13.62
CA GLY A 287 19.44 -13.30 14.90
C GLY A 287 19.47 -11.78 14.73
N TYR A 288 18.49 -11.07 15.29
CA TYR A 288 18.30 -9.64 15.09
C TYR A 288 18.54 -8.84 16.38
N ALA A 289 19.21 -7.70 16.25
CA ALA A 289 19.48 -6.77 17.34
C ALA A 289 18.83 -5.41 17.05
N TYR A 290 18.25 -4.78 18.06
CA TYR A 290 17.50 -3.52 17.94
C TYR A 290 18.02 -2.47 18.92
N ASP A 291 17.86 -1.19 18.59
CA ASP A 291 18.03 -0.08 19.52
C ASP A 291 16.78 0.16 20.39
N GLY A 292 16.86 1.14 21.30
CA GLY A 292 15.75 1.51 22.18
C GLY A 292 14.52 2.11 21.47
N LEU A 293 14.63 2.45 20.18
CA LEU A 293 13.53 2.92 19.33
C LEU A 293 12.98 1.80 18.44
N ASN A 294 13.39 0.54 18.67
CA ASN A 294 13.05 -0.64 17.87
C ASN A 294 13.56 -0.61 16.41
N ARG A 295 14.55 0.24 16.09
CA ARG A 295 15.23 0.23 14.78
C ARG A 295 16.24 -0.91 14.75
N LEU A 296 16.35 -1.59 13.60
CA LEU A 296 17.26 -2.72 13.41
C LEU A 296 18.72 -2.22 13.40
N THR A 297 19.55 -2.70 14.32
CA THR A 297 20.98 -2.34 14.41
C THR A 297 21.90 -3.41 13.84
N ALA A 298 21.48 -4.68 13.84
CA ALA A 298 22.13 -5.75 13.11
C ALA A 298 21.20 -6.94 12.84
N GLY A 299 21.48 -7.67 11.75
CA GLY A 299 21.05 -9.04 11.52
C GLY A 299 22.27 -9.94 11.30
N TYR A 300 22.44 -10.95 12.16
CA TYR A 300 23.52 -11.92 12.09
C TYR A 300 23.03 -13.24 11.53
N TYR A 301 23.47 -13.56 10.30
CA TYR A 301 23.30 -14.89 9.75
C TYR A 301 24.25 -15.87 10.44
N GLN A 302 23.79 -17.10 10.61
CA GLN A 302 24.49 -18.21 11.24
C GLN A 302 24.45 -19.39 10.26
N ASN A 303 25.61 -19.75 9.71
CA ASN A 303 25.72 -20.88 8.78
C ASN A 303 25.50 -22.21 9.53
N PRO A 304 24.73 -23.15 8.95
CA PRO A 304 24.53 -24.50 9.50
C PRO A 304 25.80 -25.23 9.95
N ASN A 305 26.92 -25.04 9.24
CA ASN A 305 28.19 -25.70 9.52
C ASN A 305 29.09 -24.90 10.47
N ASN A 306 28.89 -23.57 10.53
CA ASN A 306 29.67 -22.67 11.39
C ASN A 306 28.85 -21.39 11.72
N PRO A 307 28.13 -21.34 12.85
CA PRO A 307 27.36 -20.16 13.24
C PRO A 307 28.23 -18.93 13.59
N TRP A 308 29.57 -19.08 13.57
CA TRP A 308 30.55 -18.02 13.75
C TRP A 308 31.29 -17.64 12.46
N SER A 309 30.83 -18.08 11.28
CA SER A 309 31.45 -17.74 9.99
C SER A 309 31.41 -16.24 9.68
N LYS A 310 30.45 -15.52 10.29
CA LYS A 310 30.16 -14.09 10.06
C LYS A 310 29.73 -13.76 8.63
N GLU A 311 29.35 -14.75 7.82
CA GLU A 311 28.77 -14.50 6.49
C GLU A 311 27.39 -13.85 6.61
N HIS A 312 26.93 -13.19 5.55
CA HIS A 312 25.62 -12.55 5.44
C HIS A 312 25.18 -11.71 6.65
N THR A 313 26.15 -11.10 7.35
CA THR A 313 25.88 -10.15 8.43
C THR A 313 25.58 -8.79 7.83
N GLU A 314 24.59 -8.10 8.38
CA GLU A 314 24.29 -6.70 8.08
C GLU A 314 24.23 -5.93 9.40
N ALA A 315 25.00 -4.85 9.54
CA ALA A 315 25.05 -4.03 10.74
C ALA A 315 24.93 -2.54 10.39
N ILE A 316 23.96 -1.86 11.01
CA ILE A 316 23.50 -0.52 10.63
C ILE A 316 23.63 0.45 11.81
N ASN A 317 24.08 1.68 11.54
CA ASN A 317 24.06 2.81 12.48
C ASN A 317 23.14 3.91 11.96
N TYR A 318 22.54 4.70 12.86
CA TYR A 318 21.62 5.78 12.51
C TYR A 318 21.99 7.09 13.20
N ASP A 319 21.61 8.20 12.55
CA ASP A 319 21.54 9.50 13.22
C ASP A 319 20.26 9.62 14.09
N LEU A 320 20.04 10.82 14.63
CA LEU A 320 18.87 11.14 15.45
C LEU A 320 17.56 11.19 14.66
N ASN A 321 17.61 11.48 13.36
CA ASN A 321 16.44 11.50 12.46
C ASN A 321 16.14 10.11 11.86
N GLY A 322 17.00 9.11 12.10
CA GLY A 322 16.89 7.78 11.52
C GLY A 322 17.41 7.67 10.08
N ASN A 323 18.26 8.58 9.61
CA ASN A 323 19.08 8.31 8.43
C ASN A 323 20.13 7.25 8.77
N ILE A 324 20.39 6.32 7.85
CA ILE A 324 21.50 5.36 7.98
C ILE A 324 22.82 6.13 7.84
N THR A 325 23.70 6.11 8.84
CA THR A 325 25.03 6.75 8.74
C THR A 325 26.11 5.77 8.28
N ASN A 326 25.95 4.49 8.62
CA ASN A 326 26.86 3.43 8.25
C ASN A 326 26.11 2.13 8.02
N LEU A 327 26.57 1.36 7.04
CA LEU A 327 26.08 0.01 6.77
C LEU A 327 27.28 -0.89 6.48
N TYR A 328 27.43 -1.95 7.27
CA TYR A 328 28.48 -2.95 7.14
C TYR A 328 27.86 -4.28 6.72
N ARG A 329 28.25 -4.81 5.55
CA ARG A 329 27.77 -6.11 5.02
C ARG A 329 28.93 -7.07 4.77
N THR A 330 28.69 -8.35 5.04
CA THR A 330 29.64 -9.45 4.77
C THR A 330 29.01 -10.53 3.92
N SER A 331 29.82 -11.28 3.18
CA SER A 331 29.37 -12.41 2.36
C SER A 331 30.50 -13.43 2.15
N ALA A 332 30.16 -14.71 1.98
CA ALA A 332 31.11 -15.76 1.64
C ALA A 332 31.03 -16.06 0.13
N MET A 333 31.79 -15.33 -0.68
CA MET A 333 31.73 -15.46 -2.15
C MET A 333 32.56 -16.60 -2.72
N ASN A 334 33.71 -16.91 -2.13
CA ASN A 334 34.69 -17.86 -2.67
C ASN A 334 35.20 -18.77 -1.55
N GLY A 335 34.49 -19.86 -1.28
CA GLY A 335 34.77 -20.76 -0.15
C GLY A 335 33.98 -20.40 1.11
N THR A 336 34.49 -20.80 2.27
CA THR A 336 33.77 -20.73 3.57
C THR A 336 34.16 -19.54 4.45
N THR A 337 35.04 -18.65 3.97
CA THR A 337 35.47 -17.45 4.69
C THR A 337 34.57 -16.28 4.33
N ALA A 338 33.96 -15.64 5.33
CA ALA A 338 33.24 -14.39 5.10
C ALA A 338 34.21 -13.23 4.84
N GLU A 339 33.97 -12.54 3.73
CA GLU A 339 34.65 -11.29 3.36
C GLU A 339 33.73 -10.11 3.68
N VAL A 340 34.34 -8.93 3.89
CA VAL A 340 33.57 -7.69 3.96
C VAL A 340 33.28 -7.25 2.54
N ILE A 341 31.99 -7.23 2.19
CA ILE A 341 31.53 -6.73 0.89
C ILE A 341 31.16 -5.25 0.96
N ASP A 342 30.86 -4.72 2.15
CA ASP A 342 30.56 -3.30 2.32
C ASP A 342 31.03 -2.78 3.69
N ASP A 343 31.60 -1.59 3.67
CA ASP A 343 31.91 -0.77 4.84
C ASP A 343 31.50 0.67 4.50
N LEU A 344 30.18 0.86 4.34
CA LEU A 344 29.58 2.08 3.79
C LEU A 344 29.54 3.19 4.84
N VAL A 345 29.89 4.39 4.39
CA VAL A 345 29.71 5.65 5.10
C VAL A 345 28.80 6.54 4.27
N TYR A 346 27.72 7.02 4.88
CA TYR A 346 26.68 7.81 4.23
C TYR A 346 26.90 9.29 4.56
N ASN A 347 27.10 10.12 3.54
CA ASN A 347 27.34 11.55 3.73
C ASN A 347 26.06 12.37 3.52
N TYR A 348 25.63 13.10 4.55
CA TYR A 348 24.47 14.00 4.52
C TYR A 348 24.85 15.49 4.54
N GLY A 349 26.14 15.78 4.29
CA GLY A 349 26.71 17.13 4.36
C GLY A 349 27.31 17.46 5.73
N PRO A 350 27.89 18.66 5.88
CA PRO A 350 28.52 19.08 7.12
C PRO A 350 27.49 19.30 8.24
N PRO A 351 27.89 19.20 9.53
CA PRO A 351 27.00 19.41 10.68
C PRO A 351 26.20 20.72 10.67
N THR A 352 26.71 21.75 9.98
CA THR A 352 26.09 23.08 9.85
C THR A 352 24.98 23.15 8.80
N SER A 353 24.78 22.11 7.99
CA SER A 353 23.74 22.04 6.95
C SER A 353 23.25 20.61 6.70
N LEU A 354 23.10 19.82 7.78
CA LEU A 354 22.57 18.46 7.71
C LEU A 354 21.15 18.44 7.16
N GLY A 355 20.87 17.48 6.28
CA GLY A 355 19.54 17.16 5.80
C GLY A 355 19.37 15.67 5.56
N ASN A 356 18.17 15.24 5.19
CA ASN A 356 17.88 13.82 4.94
C ASN A 356 18.25 13.35 3.52
N ARG A 357 18.84 14.25 2.70
CA ARG A 357 19.34 13.97 1.34
C ARG A 357 20.78 13.45 1.43
N LEU A 358 20.97 12.20 1.04
CA LEU A 358 22.27 11.54 0.94
C LEU A 358 23.04 12.12 -0.26
N LEU A 359 24.20 12.72 -0.01
CA LEU A 359 25.01 13.43 -1.02
C LEU A 359 26.03 12.52 -1.71
N ASP A 360 26.57 11.54 -1.00
CA ASP A 360 27.41 10.46 -1.52
C ASP A 360 27.44 9.28 -0.53
N VAL A 361 27.84 8.12 -1.03
CA VAL A 361 28.13 6.93 -0.23
C VAL A 361 29.56 6.51 -0.50
N LYS A 362 30.38 6.37 0.54
CA LYS A 362 31.74 5.83 0.41
C LYS A 362 31.78 4.41 0.97
N ASP A 363 32.08 3.42 0.13
CA ASP A 363 32.53 2.11 0.61
C ASP A 363 34.03 2.17 0.93
N ASN A 364 34.41 1.81 2.17
CA ASN A 364 35.82 1.69 2.57
C ASN A 364 36.49 0.37 2.15
N ARG A 365 35.74 -0.62 1.64
CA ARG A 365 36.30 -1.89 1.12
C ARG A 365 36.61 -1.87 -0.36
N HIS A 366 35.92 -1.03 -1.12
CA HIS A 366 35.93 -0.99 -2.57
C HIS A 366 35.54 -2.34 -3.19
N ASN A 367 34.64 -3.08 -2.54
CA ASN A 367 34.27 -4.44 -2.94
C ASN A 367 32.93 -4.45 -3.69
N LYS A 368 33.00 -4.34 -5.01
CA LYS A 368 31.85 -4.24 -5.94
C LYS A 368 30.90 -5.45 -5.99
N ALA A 369 31.03 -6.40 -5.07
CA ALA A 369 30.04 -7.46 -4.88
C ALA A 369 28.96 -7.09 -3.85
N GLY A 370 29.22 -6.07 -3.02
CA GLY A 370 28.22 -5.39 -2.23
C GLY A 370 27.61 -4.24 -3.03
N TYR A 371 27.69 -3.03 -2.47
CA TYR A 371 27.35 -1.80 -3.15
C TYR A 371 28.27 -1.54 -4.35
N GLU A 372 27.67 -1.42 -5.53
CA GLU A 372 28.39 -1.17 -6.77
C GLU A 372 28.79 0.30 -6.91
N GLY A 373 29.95 0.69 -6.37
CA GLY A 373 30.53 2.02 -6.60
C GLY A 373 31.16 2.66 -5.36
N GLY A 374 31.05 3.97 -5.25
CA GLY A 374 31.36 4.75 -4.06
C GLY A 374 32.04 6.09 -4.35
N GLY A 375 31.57 7.14 -3.68
CA GLY A 375 32.16 8.49 -3.65
C GLY A 375 31.69 9.43 -4.76
N ASN A 376 30.73 9.02 -5.61
CA ASN A 376 30.13 9.92 -6.58
C ASN A 376 28.99 10.75 -5.98
N THR A 377 28.82 11.97 -6.47
CA THR A 377 27.75 12.87 -6.03
C THR A 377 26.37 12.38 -6.46
N ILE A 378 25.47 12.31 -5.50
CA ILE A 378 24.03 12.07 -5.64
C ILE A 378 23.32 13.44 -5.58
N SER A 379 22.71 13.82 -6.69
CA SER A 379 22.00 15.09 -6.87
C SER A 379 20.49 14.89 -6.75
N TYR A 380 19.77 15.98 -6.42
CA TYR A 380 18.31 15.97 -6.28
C TYR A 380 17.66 17.16 -7.01
N ASP A 381 16.41 17.01 -7.41
CA ASP A 381 15.59 18.13 -7.89
C ASP A 381 15.05 19.00 -6.73
N SER A 382 14.21 19.99 -7.07
CA SER A 382 13.56 20.87 -6.10
C SER A 382 12.56 20.16 -5.18
N ASN A 383 12.01 19.03 -5.61
CA ASN A 383 11.03 18.22 -4.87
C ASN A 383 11.72 17.18 -3.97
N GLY A 384 13.05 17.03 -4.07
CA GLY A 384 13.82 16.06 -3.30
C GLY A 384 13.87 14.67 -3.94
N ASN A 385 13.57 14.54 -5.24
CA ASN A 385 13.77 13.29 -5.96
C ASN A 385 15.23 13.19 -6.42
N MET A 386 15.85 12.02 -6.27
CA MET A 386 17.20 11.74 -6.77
C MET A 386 17.26 11.83 -8.30
N ILE A 387 18.08 12.71 -8.87
CA ILE A 387 18.18 12.94 -10.33
C ILE A 387 19.37 12.23 -11.00
N ASN A 388 20.24 11.57 -10.24
CA ASN A 388 21.29 10.70 -10.76
C ASN A 388 21.71 9.68 -9.70
N MET A 389 22.38 8.61 -10.12
CA MET A 389 23.00 7.62 -9.25
C MET A 389 24.24 7.07 -9.95
N LEU A 390 25.29 7.90 -10.00
CA LEU A 390 26.49 7.68 -10.82
C LEU A 390 27.29 6.44 -10.42
N ASP A 391 27.22 6.03 -9.15
CA ASP A 391 27.77 4.75 -8.68
C ASP A 391 27.18 3.57 -9.46
N LYS A 392 25.85 3.60 -9.66
CA LYS A 392 25.07 2.66 -10.49
C LYS A 392 25.03 3.06 -11.98
N GLN A 393 25.92 3.95 -12.43
CA GLN A 393 26.00 4.48 -13.81
C GLN A 393 24.71 5.16 -14.31
N ILE A 394 23.78 5.55 -13.42
CA ILE A 394 22.58 6.28 -13.80
C ILE A 394 22.95 7.76 -13.89
N THR A 395 23.11 8.26 -15.11
CA THR A 395 23.60 9.61 -15.40
C THR A 395 22.51 10.67 -15.30
N GLY A 396 21.25 10.29 -15.52
CA GLY A 396 20.08 11.15 -15.37
C GLY A 396 18.84 10.36 -14.97
N ILE A 397 18.00 10.98 -14.14
CA ILE A 397 16.64 10.54 -13.81
C ILE A 397 15.73 11.77 -13.92
N SER A 398 14.67 11.65 -14.70
CA SER A 398 13.62 12.67 -14.82
C SER A 398 12.30 12.12 -14.29
N TYR A 399 11.50 13.01 -13.72
CA TYR A 399 10.25 12.69 -13.02
C TYR A 399 9.04 13.31 -13.72
N ASN A 400 7.88 12.69 -13.56
CA ASN A 400 6.61 13.32 -13.90
C ASN A 400 6.05 14.13 -12.71
N PHE A 401 4.88 14.75 -12.87
CA PHE A 401 4.31 15.64 -11.85
C PHE A 401 3.85 14.92 -10.56
N LEU A 402 3.79 13.58 -10.55
CA LEU A 402 3.57 12.75 -9.36
C LEU A 402 4.87 12.34 -8.66
N ASN A 403 6.03 12.87 -9.08
CA ASN A 403 7.36 12.43 -8.65
C ASN A 403 7.67 10.95 -8.98
N LEU A 404 7.03 10.37 -10.01
CA LEU A 404 7.34 9.01 -10.48
C LEU A 404 8.45 9.04 -11.55
N PRO A 405 9.44 8.12 -11.53
CA PRO A 405 10.55 8.10 -12.49
C PRO A 405 10.09 7.83 -13.93
N ARG A 406 10.21 8.84 -14.79
CA ARG A 406 9.75 8.79 -16.18
C ARG A 406 10.83 8.34 -17.16
N ILE A 407 12.03 8.91 -17.08
CA ILE A 407 13.17 8.58 -17.95
C ILE A 407 14.40 8.40 -17.09
N LEU A 408 15.11 7.28 -17.25
CA LEU A 408 16.43 7.03 -16.70
C LEU A 408 17.42 6.86 -17.85
N ASP A 409 18.54 7.57 -17.78
CA ASP A 409 19.67 7.43 -18.69
C ASP A 409 20.81 6.70 -17.97
N ILE A 410 21.26 5.57 -18.53
CA ILE A 410 22.14 4.59 -17.87
C ILE A 410 23.35 4.28 -18.76
N GLY A 411 24.53 4.20 -18.16
CA GLY A 411 25.78 3.86 -18.83
C GLY A 411 26.46 5.05 -19.51
N TYR A 412 27.50 4.74 -20.28
CA TYR A 412 28.37 5.71 -20.96
C TYR A 412 28.81 5.16 -22.32
N ASP A 413 29.08 6.05 -23.28
CA ASP A 413 29.57 5.64 -24.60
C ASP A 413 30.79 4.70 -24.49
N PRO A 414 30.85 3.61 -25.29
CA PRO A 414 30.01 3.34 -26.46
C PRO A 414 28.68 2.60 -26.19
N ILE A 415 28.29 2.36 -24.93
CA ILE A 415 27.10 1.57 -24.59
C ILE A 415 26.23 2.28 -23.56
N THR A 416 25.07 2.76 -24.00
CA THR A 416 24.08 3.47 -23.17
C THR A 416 22.74 2.76 -23.21
N THR A 417 21.90 2.98 -22.20
CA THR A 417 20.52 2.50 -22.14
C THR A 417 19.61 3.61 -21.62
N GLN A 418 18.54 3.91 -22.36
CA GLN A 418 17.49 4.82 -21.92
C GLN A 418 16.25 4.01 -21.57
N ALA A 419 15.83 4.05 -20.30
CA ALA A 419 14.60 3.43 -19.82
C ALA A 419 13.50 4.48 -19.68
N LYS A 420 12.37 4.29 -20.37
CA LYS A 420 11.18 5.16 -20.31
C LYS A 420 10.04 4.41 -19.66
N THR A 421 9.32 5.07 -18.77
CA THR A 421 8.14 4.51 -18.10
C THR A 421 6.93 5.40 -18.33
N ASN A 422 5.79 4.78 -18.68
CA ASN A 422 4.50 5.46 -18.79
C ASN A 422 3.60 5.00 -17.63
N TYR A 423 2.92 5.97 -17.03
CA TYR A 423 2.02 5.80 -15.90
C TYR A 423 0.63 6.31 -16.25
N SER A 424 -0.38 5.79 -15.58
CA SER A 424 -1.71 6.40 -15.51
C SER A 424 -1.71 7.51 -14.45
N ALA A 425 -2.66 8.45 -14.56
CA ALA A 425 -2.74 9.61 -13.68
C ALA A 425 -3.10 9.30 -12.21
N ASP A 426 -3.44 8.05 -11.90
CA ASP A 426 -3.60 7.50 -10.55
C ASP A 426 -2.34 6.77 -10.04
N GLY A 427 -1.23 6.82 -10.80
CA GLY A 427 0.09 6.33 -10.41
C GLY A 427 0.42 4.90 -10.85
N VAL A 428 -0.49 4.17 -11.50
CA VAL A 428 -0.20 2.79 -11.94
C VAL A 428 0.75 2.80 -13.15
N LYS A 429 1.86 2.04 -13.06
CA LYS A 429 2.79 1.78 -14.17
C LYS A 429 2.08 0.97 -15.26
N LEU A 430 2.09 1.47 -16.50
CA LEU A 430 1.41 0.86 -17.65
C LEU A 430 2.37 0.22 -18.67
N ARG A 431 3.54 0.84 -18.87
CA ARG A 431 4.55 0.40 -19.84
C ARG A 431 5.93 0.82 -19.40
N LYS A 432 6.93 -0.01 -19.72
CA LYS A 432 8.35 0.31 -19.67
C LYS A 432 9.02 0.02 -21.01
N GLU A 433 9.87 0.91 -21.48
CA GLU A 433 10.60 0.83 -22.74
C GLU A 433 12.10 1.07 -22.50
N ASN A 434 12.91 0.02 -22.63
CA ASN A 434 14.35 0.05 -22.47
C ASN A 434 15.02 0.04 -23.85
N THR A 435 15.66 1.14 -24.25
CA THR A 435 16.42 1.23 -25.50
C THR A 435 17.91 1.27 -25.21
N GLN A 436 18.59 0.15 -25.42
CA GLN A 436 20.04 0.04 -25.38
C GLN A 436 20.63 0.44 -26.74
N THR A 437 21.63 1.33 -26.72
CA THR A 437 22.43 1.73 -27.89
C THR A 437 23.84 1.19 -27.71
N SER A 438 24.38 0.48 -28.71
CA SER A 438 25.76 0.01 -28.75
C SER A 438 26.44 0.50 -30.02
N VAL A 439 27.46 1.35 -29.87
CA VAL A 439 28.27 1.91 -30.96
C VAL A 439 29.48 1.02 -31.20
N GLY A 440 29.47 0.25 -32.29
CA GLY A 440 30.57 -0.61 -32.71
C GLY A 440 31.38 -0.01 -33.86
N VAL A 441 32.51 -0.65 -34.19
CA VAL A 441 33.37 -0.23 -35.33
C VAL A 441 32.64 -0.31 -36.68
N ALA A 442 31.68 -1.24 -36.79
CA ALA A 442 30.88 -1.47 -38.00
C ALA A 442 29.56 -0.67 -38.08
N GLY A 443 29.30 0.22 -37.10
CA GLY A 443 28.07 1.00 -36.99
C GLY A 443 27.38 0.85 -35.64
N THR A 444 26.18 1.44 -35.53
CA THR A 444 25.40 1.43 -34.29
C THR A 444 24.29 0.39 -34.35
N SER A 445 24.06 -0.28 -33.22
CA SER A 445 22.92 -1.17 -33.00
C SER A 445 22.05 -0.64 -31.88
N TRP A 446 20.73 -0.78 -32.03
CA TRP A 446 19.74 -0.47 -30.99
C TRP A 446 18.98 -1.74 -30.65
N THR A 447 19.00 -2.12 -29.38
CA THR A 447 18.11 -3.16 -28.83
C THR A 447 17.03 -2.46 -28.02
N LYS A 448 15.77 -2.65 -28.41
CA LYS A 448 14.61 -2.07 -27.75
C LYS A 448 13.79 -3.19 -27.09
N GLU A 449 13.61 -3.12 -25.78
CA GLU A 449 12.76 -4.04 -25.01
C GLU A 449 11.56 -3.26 -24.45
N ILE A 450 10.35 -3.74 -24.72
CA ILE A 450 9.09 -3.13 -24.29
C ILE A 450 8.38 -4.12 -23.37
N THR A 451 8.10 -3.70 -22.14
CA THR A 451 7.28 -4.43 -21.17
C THR A 451 5.95 -3.71 -20.99
N ASP A 452 4.83 -4.37 -21.28
CA ASP A 452 3.48 -3.84 -21.03
C ASP A 452 2.93 -4.45 -19.73
N TYR A 453 2.40 -3.61 -18.83
CA TYR A 453 1.81 -3.98 -17.55
C TYR A 453 0.30 -3.69 -17.58
N LEU A 454 -0.52 -4.72 -17.82
CA LEU A 454 -1.94 -4.54 -18.12
C LEU A 454 -2.81 -5.44 -17.24
N ASP A 455 -3.42 -4.88 -16.20
CA ASP A 455 -4.33 -5.58 -15.27
C ASP A 455 -3.74 -6.90 -14.69
N GLY A 456 -2.42 -6.92 -14.49
CA GLY A 456 -1.64 -8.07 -14.02
C GLY A 456 -0.97 -8.90 -15.11
N PHE A 457 -1.41 -8.81 -16.38
CA PHE A 457 -0.79 -9.47 -17.51
C PHE A 457 0.47 -8.72 -17.96
N GLN A 458 1.57 -9.45 -18.16
CA GLN A 458 2.85 -8.87 -18.55
C GLN A 458 3.36 -9.42 -19.87
N TYR A 459 3.56 -8.51 -20.80
CA TYR A 459 4.04 -8.80 -22.15
C TYR A 459 5.47 -8.31 -22.28
N LEU A 460 6.30 -9.05 -23.01
CA LEU A 460 7.64 -8.64 -23.40
C LEU A 460 7.78 -8.71 -24.92
N LYS A 461 8.22 -7.59 -25.52
CA LYS A 461 8.65 -7.52 -26.91
C LYS A 461 10.09 -7.04 -26.98
N ARG A 462 10.90 -7.61 -27.87
CA ARG A 462 12.24 -7.11 -28.20
C ARG A 462 12.37 -6.87 -29.69
N GLU A 463 12.98 -5.74 -30.04
CA GLU A 463 13.30 -5.33 -31.40
C GLU A 463 14.80 -5.02 -31.48
N VAL A 464 15.45 -5.33 -32.61
CA VAL A 464 16.87 -5.01 -32.85
C VAL A 464 17.00 -4.37 -34.22
N THR A 465 17.65 -3.21 -34.28
CA THR A 465 17.92 -2.46 -35.52
C THR A 465 19.40 -2.09 -35.61
N ASN A 466 19.93 -2.03 -36.83
CA ASN A 466 21.36 -1.77 -37.11
C ASN A 466 21.50 -0.72 -38.22
N SER A 467 22.53 0.14 -38.14
CA SER A 467 22.80 1.18 -39.17
C SER A 467 23.92 0.82 -40.16
N GLY A 468 24.46 -0.40 -40.15
CA GLY A 468 25.63 -0.81 -40.93
C GLY A 468 25.41 -2.11 -41.73
N GLY A 469 26.07 -2.22 -42.88
CA GLY A 469 25.91 -3.33 -43.84
C GLY A 469 26.89 -4.50 -43.68
N GLY A 470 27.46 -4.69 -42.48
CA GLY A 470 28.39 -5.79 -42.18
C GLY A 470 27.97 -6.56 -40.91
N SER A 471 28.48 -7.77 -40.74
CA SER A 471 28.26 -8.55 -39.51
C SER A 471 28.83 -7.78 -38.32
N SER A 472 27.96 -7.45 -37.36
CA SER A 472 28.33 -6.67 -36.20
C SER A 472 29.30 -7.45 -35.31
N GLU A 473 30.57 -7.02 -35.29
CA GLU A 473 31.42 -7.06 -34.09
C GLU A 473 30.76 -6.19 -33.02
N SER A 474 29.67 -6.69 -32.44
CA SER A 474 28.97 -6.04 -31.35
C SER A 474 29.90 -6.07 -30.14
N PHE A 475 30.09 -4.91 -29.50
CA PHE A 475 30.49 -4.92 -28.09
C PHE A 475 29.34 -5.50 -27.27
N SER A 476 29.25 -6.84 -27.23
CA SER A 476 28.27 -7.61 -26.45
C SER A 476 28.59 -7.61 -24.96
N ARG A 477 29.13 -6.50 -24.45
CA ARG A 477 28.80 -6.07 -23.09
C ARG A 477 27.39 -5.51 -23.17
N GLU A 478 26.41 -6.36 -22.86
CA GLU A 478 25.14 -5.89 -22.33
C GLU A 478 25.47 -4.79 -21.31
N THR A 479 24.91 -3.58 -21.46
CA THR A 479 25.22 -2.46 -20.55
C THR A 479 25.02 -2.98 -19.13
N ALA A 480 26.07 -2.91 -18.32
CA ALA A 480 26.12 -3.65 -17.07
C ALA A 480 24.88 -3.32 -16.25
N PHE A 481 24.04 -4.33 -15.98
CA PHE A 481 22.93 -4.21 -15.05
C PHE A 481 23.48 -3.63 -13.75
N ALA A 482 22.87 -2.57 -13.23
CA ALA A 482 23.33 -1.90 -12.00
C ALA A 482 22.70 -2.53 -10.74
N LEU A 483 22.25 -3.78 -10.90
CA LEU A 483 21.84 -4.71 -9.86
C LEU A 483 23.04 -5.60 -9.52
N GLU A 484 23.03 -6.14 -8.32
CA GLU A 484 24.12 -6.92 -7.72
C GLU A 484 24.28 -8.27 -8.45
N GLN A 485 24.99 -8.26 -9.59
CA GLN A 485 25.02 -9.38 -10.56
C GLN A 485 25.54 -10.68 -9.92
N GLN A 486 26.36 -10.58 -8.88
CA GLN A 486 26.91 -11.72 -8.14
C GLN A 486 25.87 -12.46 -7.29
N ALA A 487 24.67 -11.89 -7.11
CA ALA A 487 23.55 -12.55 -6.45
C ALA A 487 22.70 -13.41 -7.40
N PHE A 488 22.72 -13.16 -8.71
CA PHE A 488 21.73 -13.72 -9.63
C PHE A 488 22.34 -14.48 -10.82
N SER A 489 21.75 -15.63 -11.14
CA SER A 489 21.91 -16.25 -12.44
C SER A 489 20.95 -15.60 -13.45
N MET A 490 21.44 -15.22 -14.63
CA MET A 490 20.60 -14.60 -15.65
C MET A 490 19.65 -15.64 -16.26
N ALA A 491 18.34 -15.44 -16.08
CA ALA A 491 17.30 -16.25 -16.71
C ALA A 491 17.23 -15.96 -18.22
N SER A 492 17.04 -16.99 -19.03
CA SER A 492 16.91 -16.86 -20.48
C SER A 492 15.68 -16.00 -20.85
N ARG A 493 15.89 -14.97 -21.67
CA ARG A 493 14.80 -14.08 -22.16
C ARG A 493 13.96 -14.84 -23.19
N VAL A 494 12.67 -15.09 -22.93
CA VAL A 494 11.75 -15.74 -23.87
C VAL A 494 11.09 -14.69 -24.77
N VAL A 495 11.84 -14.26 -25.78
CA VAL A 495 11.40 -13.21 -26.72
C VAL A 495 10.60 -13.80 -27.89
N ILE A 496 10.96 -14.99 -28.35
CA ILE A 496 10.30 -15.75 -29.42
C ILE A 496 10.43 -17.23 -29.04
N PRO A 497 9.37 -18.07 -29.14
CA PRO A 497 9.50 -19.50 -28.89
C PRO A 497 10.49 -20.15 -29.88
N PRO A 498 11.33 -21.11 -29.46
CA PRO A 498 12.31 -21.74 -30.35
C PRO A 498 11.63 -22.43 -31.53
N THR A 499 11.97 -22.03 -32.77
CA THR A 499 11.58 -22.74 -33.98
C THR A 499 12.43 -24.00 -34.16
N GLY A 500 12.25 -24.99 -33.27
CA GLY A 500 12.94 -26.29 -33.35
C GLY A 500 12.89 -27.11 -32.06
N GLY A 501 12.21 -28.26 -32.10
CA GLY A 501 12.26 -29.30 -31.07
C GLY A 501 11.41 -29.06 -29.81
N ASP A 502 10.77 -30.11 -29.29
CA ASP A 502 9.95 -30.07 -28.05
C ASP A 502 10.79 -30.20 -26.76
N GLY A 503 12.12 -30.15 -26.87
CA GLY A 503 13.05 -30.52 -25.80
C GLY A 503 13.27 -29.49 -24.69
N GLY A 504 12.58 -28.35 -24.69
CA GLY A 504 12.83 -27.22 -23.79
C GLY A 504 11.63 -26.74 -22.96
N GLY A 505 10.48 -27.43 -23.01
CA GLY A 505 9.28 -27.09 -22.23
C GLY A 505 8.49 -25.84 -22.68
N ILE A 506 8.98 -25.08 -23.66
CA ILE A 506 8.30 -23.91 -24.23
C ILE A 506 7.22 -24.35 -25.22
N ILE A 507 6.11 -23.62 -25.28
CA ILE A 507 5.02 -23.88 -26.23
C ILE A 507 5.47 -23.59 -27.67
N LYS A 508 5.28 -24.54 -28.59
CA LYS A 508 5.26 -24.26 -30.02
C LYS A 508 4.00 -23.49 -30.39
N ASN A 509 4.15 -22.30 -30.97
CA ASN A 509 3.05 -21.40 -31.36
C ASN A 509 2.06 -21.15 -30.21
N PRO A 510 2.49 -20.48 -29.11
CA PRO A 510 1.58 -20.06 -28.05
C PRO A 510 0.45 -19.19 -28.64
N HIS A 511 -0.73 -19.23 -28.02
CA HIS A 511 -1.88 -18.48 -28.51
C HIS A 511 -1.54 -16.97 -28.57
N ASN A 512 -0.86 -16.41 -27.57
CA ASN A 512 -0.21 -15.10 -27.66
C ASN A 512 1.32 -15.22 -27.40
N PRO A 513 2.20 -14.87 -28.36
CA PRO A 513 3.64 -15.09 -28.24
C PRO A 513 4.39 -14.04 -27.40
N GLU A 514 3.85 -12.84 -27.20
CA GLU A 514 4.52 -11.80 -26.41
C GLU A 514 4.11 -11.83 -24.92
N LEU A 515 2.98 -12.47 -24.56
CA LEU A 515 2.54 -12.65 -23.16
C LEU A 515 3.49 -13.59 -22.41
N GLN A 516 4.15 -13.08 -21.36
CA GLN A 516 5.09 -13.85 -20.57
C GLN A 516 4.40 -14.58 -19.42
N PHE A 517 3.70 -13.84 -18.55
CA PHE A 517 3.04 -14.38 -17.38
C PHE A 517 1.97 -13.42 -16.82
N PHE A 518 1.20 -13.90 -15.85
CA PHE A 518 0.29 -13.11 -15.01
C PHE A 518 0.21 -13.73 -13.59
N PRO A 519 -0.16 -12.97 -12.55
CA PRO A 519 -0.24 -13.48 -11.19
C PRO A 519 -1.39 -14.46 -10.99
N THR A 520 -1.24 -15.35 -10.00
CA THR A 520 -2.31 -16.18 -9.43
C THR A 520 -2.33 -15.98 -7.91
N ALA A 521 -3.35 -16.48 -7.21
CA ALA A 521 -3.44 -16.37 -5.75
C ALA A 521 -2.24 -17.01 -5.01
N GLU A 522 -1.53 -17.97 -5.63
CA GLU A 522 -0.42 -18.72 -5.04
C GLU A 522 0.96 -18.43 -5.65
N GLY A 523 1.02 -17.49 -6.60
CA GLY A 523 2.24 -17.16 -7.35
C GLY A 523 1.92 -16.59 -8.71
N PHE A 524 2.23 -17.34 -9.78
CA PHE A 524 2.12 -16.89 -11.18
C PHE A 524 1.70 -18.03 -12.11
N TYR A 525 1.23 -17.68 -13.30
CA TYR A 525 1.11 -18.59 -14.43
C TYR A 525 2.12 -18.18 -15.51
N ASP A 526 3.16 -18.99 -15.72
CA ASP A 526 4.11 -18.84 -16.82
C ASP A 526 3.40 -19.27 -18.11
N TYR A 527 2.99 -18.27 -18.89
CA TYR A 527 2.17 -18.47 -20.08
C TYR A 527 2.96 -19.10 -21.22
N GLN A 528 4.26 -18.84 -21.31
CA GLN A 528 5.16 -19.40 -22.33
C GLN A 528 5.45 -20.90 -22.12
N LYS A 529 5.26 -21.41 -20.89
CA LYS A 529 5.44 -22.83 -20.54
C LYS A 529 4.16 -23.60 -20.20
N LYS A 530 3.01 -22.92 -20.06
CA LYS A 530 1.76 -23.46 -19.46
C LYS A 530 1.95 -23.95 -18.02
N MET A 531 2.79 -23.26 -17.26
CA MET A 531 3.27 -23.73 -15.97
C MET A 531 2.72 -22.87 -14.83
N TYR A 532 1.98 -23.49 -13.92
CA TYR A 532 1.63 -22.86 -12.65
C TYR A 532 2.87 -22.81 -11.75
N ILE A 533 3.20 -21.61 -11.29
CA ILE A 533 4.27 -21.31 -10.36
C ILE A 533 3.66 -21.00 -8.99
N TYR A 534 4.03 -21.79 -8.00
CA TYR A 534 3.66 -21.68 -6.59
C TYR A 534 4.84 -21.14 -5.80
N GLN A 535 4.58 -20.42 -4.70
CA GLN A 535 5.63 -19.78 -3.92
C GLN A 535 5.52 -20.06 -2.42
N TYR A 536 6.62 -20.55 -1.83
CA TYR A 536 6.85 -20.41 -0.40
C TYR A 536 7.31 -18.98 -0.11
N ARG A 537 6.62 -18.30 0.82
CA ARG A 537 6.92 -16.96 1.28
C ARG A 537 7.13 -16.95 2.79
N ASP A 538 7.98 -16.05 3.28
CA ASP A 538 8.14 -15.81 4.72
C ASP A 538 7.06 -14.86 5.28
N HIS A 539 7.16 -14.45 6.55
CA HIS A 539 6.15 -13.64 7.25
C HIS A 539 5.95 -12.23 6.69
N LEU A 540 6.90 -11.72 5.90
CA LEU A 540 6.83 -10.42 5.22
C LEU A 540 6.39 -10.57 3.75
N GLY A 541 6.07 -11.79 3.33
CA GLY A 541 5.74 -12.10 1.94
C GLY A 541 6.94 -12.18 0.99
N ASN A 542 8.19 -12.26 1.49
CA ASN A 542 9.36 -12.40 0.62
C ASN A 542 9.37 -13.80 -0.01
N VAL A 543 9.61 -13.89 -1.31
CA VAL A 543 9.64 -15.17 -2.03
C VAL A 543 10.92 -15.93 -1.70
N ARG A 544 10.79 -17.09 -1.03
CA ARG A 544 11.92 -17.94 -0.62
C ARG A 544 12.17 -19.09 -1.58
N VAL A 545 11.12 -19.75 -2.06
CA VAL A 545 11.20 -20.82 -3.09
C VAL A 545 10.01 -20.69 -4.04
N SER A 546 10.27 -20.57 -5.34
CA SER A 546 9.29 -20.73 -6.41
C SER A 546 9.41 -22.12 -7.03
N PHE A 547 8.29 -22.79 -7.27
CA PHE A 547 8.25 -24.16 -7.78
C PHE A 547 6.99 -24.43 -8.61
N GLY A 548 6.99 -25.48 -9.42
CA GLY A 548 5.83 -25.88 -10.22
C GLY A 548 5.94 -27.31 -10.75
N LYS A 549 5.08 -27.65 -11.71
CA LYS A 549 5.18 -28.91 -12.48
C LYS A 549 5.78 -28.62 -13.85
N ASN A 550 6.84 -29.32 -14.21
CA ASN A 550 7.42 -29.26 -15.55
C ASN A 550 6.53 -30.00 -16.57
N ASN A 551 6.91 -29.98 -17.85
CA ASN A 551 6.09 -30.53 -18.95
C ASN A 551 5.91 -32.06 -18.92
N ILE A 552 6.66 -32.80 -18.09
CA ILE A 552 6.43 -34.24 -17.84
C ILE A 552 5.66 -34.49 -16.53
N GLY A 553 5.16 -33.43 -15.89
CA GLY A 553 4.35 -33.48 -14.66
C GLY A 553 5.16 -33.61 -13.36
N ALA A 554 6.49 -33.62 -13.44
CA ALA A 554 7.36 -33.71 -12.27
C ALA A 554 7.55 -32.34 -11.60
N LEU A 555 7.80 -32.34 -10.29
CA LEU A 555 8.15 -31.14 -9.52
C LEU A 555 9.43 -30.50 -10.10
N GLU A 556 9.46 -29.17 -10.16
CA GLU A 556 10.61 -28.35 -10.55
C GLU A 556 10.70 -27.14 -9.60
N ILE A 557 11.90 -26.85 -9.08
CA ILE A 557 12.20 -25.58 -8.40
C ILE A 557 12.68 -24.60 -9.47
N THR A 558 12.09 -23.41 -9.52
CA THR A 558 12.36 -22.43 -10.57
C THR A 558 13.14 -21.20 -10.09
N ASP A 559 13.10 -20.87 -8.79
CA ASP A 559 13.83 -19.75 -8.19
C ASP A 559 13.91 -19.97 -6.67
N ALA A 560 15.06 -19.68 -6.04
CA ALA A 560 15.21 -19.71 -4.58
C ALA A 560 16.03 -18.50 -4.11
N ASN A 561 15.57 -17.82 -3.05
CA ASN A 561 16.17 -16.57 -2.57
C ASN A 561 16.28 -16.55 -1.04
N ASP A 562 17.42 -16.06 -0.56
CA ASP A 562 17.64 -15.65 0.82
C ASP A 562 18.06 -14.17 0.82
N TYR A 563 17.70 -13.43 1.87
CA TYR A 563 17.84 -11.97 1.89
C TYR A 563 18.60 -11.48 3.12
N TYR A 564 19.38 -10.42 2.95
CA TYR A 564 19.78 -9.54 4.04
C TYR A 564 18.53 -8.85 4.63
N PRO A 565 18.56 -8.39 5.90
CA PRO A 565 17.42 -7.74 6.54
C PRO A 565 16.77 -6.59 5.74
N PHE A 566 17.55 -5.73 5.07
CA PHE A 566 17.02 -4.65 4.21
C PHE A 566 16.68 -5.10 2.77
N GLY A 567 16.70 -6.40 2.47
CA GLY A 567 16.11 -6.96 1.24
C GLY A 567 17.06 -7.15 0.05
N MET A 568 18.35 -6.85 0.21
CA MET A 568 19.38 -7.28 -0.75
C MET A 568 19.42 -8.82 -0.75
N ASN A 569 19.56 -9.46 -1.92
CA ASN A 569 19.65 -10.92 -2.00
C ASN A 569 21.04 -11.40 -1.55
N HIS A 570 21.13 -12.62 -1.01
CA HIS A 570 22.41 -13.25 -0.67
C HIS A 570 23.20 -13.53 -1.95
N LEU A 571 24.51 -13.24 -1.91
CA LEU A 571 25.37 -13.46 -3.07
C LEU A 571 25.54 -14.97 -3.34
N LYS A 572 25.58 -15.35 -4.62
CA LYS A 572 25.93 -16.70 -5.09
C LYS A 572 25.16 -17.87 -4.46
N THR A 573 23.86 -17.72 -4.18
CA THR A 573 23.00 -18.87 -3.85
C THR A 573 22.92 -19.90 -4.99
N GLY A 574 23.28 -19.51 -6.22
CA GLY A 574 23.25 -20.36 -7.43
C GLY A 574 21.84 -20.64 -7.97
N ASN A 575 20.81 -20.43 -7.14
CA ASN A 575 19.42 -20.75 -7.43
C ASN A 575 18.50 -19.50 -7.45
N ALA A 576 19.03 -18.31 -7.15
CA ALA A 576 18.36 -17.03 -7.38
C ALA A 576 18.58 -16.57 -8.83
N PHE A 577 17.51 -16.16 -9.51
CA PHE A 577 17.55 -15.71 -10.90
C PHE A 577 16.99 -14.30 -11.09
N PHE A 578 17.49 -13.60 -12.10
CA PHE A 578 16.93 -12.34 -12.60
C PHE A 578 16.76 -12.41 -14.13
N GLY A 579 15.73 -11.78 -14.68
CA GLY A 579 15.57 -11.70 -16.14
C GLY A 579 14.44 -10.76 -16.57
N VAL A 580 14.69 -9.94 -17.60
CA VAL A 580 13.70 -8.99 -18.14
C VAL A 580 12.41 -9.72 -18.53
N GLY A 581 11.26 -9.19 -18.11
CA GLY A 581 9.94 -9.78 -18.38
C GLY A 581 9.69 -11.14 -17.69
N SER A 582 10.37 -11.43 -16.58
CA SER A 582 10.21 -12.69 -15.84
C SER A 582 9.54 -12.50 -14.47
N TYR A 583 8.62 -13.41 -14.13
CA TYR A 583 8.03 -13.48 -12.79
C TYR A 583 9.08 -13.65 -11.68
N LYS A 584 10.28 -14.15 -12.01
CA LYS A 584 11.37 -14.33 -11.06
C LYS A 584 11.89 -13.01 -10.48
N ASN A 585 11.60 -11.87 -11.11
CA ASN A 585 11.94 -10.54 -10.58
C ASN A 585 11.07 -10.14 -9.37
N TYR A 586 9.95 -10.82 -9.13
CA TYR A 586 9.03 -10.54 -8.03
C TYR A 586 9.51 -11.25 -6.76
N LYS A 587 10.31 -10.55 -5.94
CA LYS A 587 11.16 -11.14 -4.90
C LYS A 587 10.83 -10.64 -3.48
N TYR A 588 11.55 -9.63 -3.01
CA TYR A 588 11.36 -9.03 -1.68
C TYR A 588 9.99 -8.33 -1.60
N ASN A 589 9.21 -8.64 -0.56
CA ASN A 589 7.77 -8.35 -0.42
C ASN A 589 6.88 -8.66 -1.65
N GLY A 590 7.36 -9.48 -2.59
CA GLY A 590 6.72 -9.70 -3.90
C GLY A 590 6.71 -8.47 -4.82
N LYS A 591 7.65 -7.53 -4.65
CA LYS A 591 7.86 -6.37 -5.54
C LYS A 591 8.86 -6.70 -6.66
N GLU A 592 8.76 -5.98 -7.78
CA GLU A 592 9.59 -6.21 -8.98
C GLU A 592 10.97 -5.57 -8.83
N LEU A 593 12.01 -6.40 -8.77
CA LEU A 593 13.40 -5.96 -8.94
C LEU A 593 13.63 -5.50 -10.38
N GLN A 594 14.16 -4.28 -10.56
CA GLN A 594 14.48 -3.69 -11.85
C GLN A 594 15.96 -3.89 -12.19
N GLU A 595 16.34 -3.68 -13.46
CA GLU A 595 17.73 -3.74 -13.93
C GLU A 595 18.70 -2.73 -13.27
N THR A 596 18.15 -1.77 -12.52
CA THR A 596 18.88 -0.77 -11.72
C THR A 596 19.25 -1.24 -10.32
N GLY A 597 18.93 -2.48 -9.95
CA GLY A 597 19.06 -3.00 -8.57
C GLY A 597 17.96 -2.51 -7.62
N MET A 598 17.06 -1.67 -8.09
CA MET A 598 16.00 -1.08 -7.27
C MET A 598 14.72 -1.92 -7.35
N TYR A 599 14.01 -2.04 -6.24
CA TYR A 599 12.64 -2.58 -6.23
C TYR A 599 11.63 -1.48 -6.56
N ASP A 600 10.70 -1.78 -7.46
CA ASP A 600 9.55 -0.93 -7.72
C ASP A 600 8.42 -1.22 -6.73
N TYR A 601 8.05 -0.23 -5.91
CA TYR A 601 6.94 -0.32 -4.98
C TYR A 601 5.64 0.30 -5.50
N GLY A 602 5.66 0.99 -6.65
CA GLY A 602 4.57 1.79 -7.18
C GLY A 602 4.91 3.27 -7.09
N TRP A 603 4.68 3.87 -5.91
CA TRP A 603 4.92 5.30 -5.68
C TRP A 603 6.40 5.69 -5.51
N ARG A 604 7.27 4.72 -5.19
CA ARG A 604 8.69 4.95 -4.92
C ARG A 604 9.57 3.80 -5.41
N SER A 605 10.84 4.09 -5.64
CA SER A 605 11.89 3.11 -5.96
C SER A 605 12.77 2.89 -4.72
N TYR A 606 12.87 1.63 -4.30
CA TYR A 606 13.63 1.22 -3.12
C TYR A 606 15.01 0.70 -3.50
N MET A 607 16.06 1.19 -2.84
CA MET A 607 17.44 0.69 -2.97
C MET A 607 17.72 -0.28 -1.81
N PRO A 608 17.68 -1.60 -2.03
CA PRO A 608 17.89 -2.60 -0.97
C PRO A 608 19.34 -2.70 -0.49
N ASP A 609 20.29 -2.31 -1.34
CA ASP A 609 21.72 -2.18 -1.03
C ASP A 609 22.02 -0.98 -0.11
N LEU A 610 21.24 0.10 -0.22
CA LEU A 610 21.34 1.30 0.63
C LEU A 610 20.26 1.41 1.73
N GLY A 611 19.33 0.46 1.82
CA GLY A 611 18.26 0.44 2.83
C GLY A 611 17.31 1.65 2.82
N ARG A 612 17.14 2.34 1.67
CA ARG A 612 16.40 3.61 1.59
C ARG A 612 15.70 3.86 0.24
N TRP A 613 14.78 4.83 0.22
CA TRP A 613 14.10 5.30 -0.98
C TRP A 613 14.95 6.31 -1.80
N THR A 614 14.69 6.40 -3.10
CA THR A 614 15.28 7.43 -3.98
C THR A 614 14.47 8.73 -4.05
N GLN A 615 13.16 8.68 -3.74
CA GLN A 615 12.28 9.85 -3.64
C GLN A 615 11.93 10.16 -2.17
N ILE A 616 11.52 11.40 -1.92
CA ILE A 616 10.82 11.77 -0.68
C ILE A 616 9.49 11.00 -0.59
N ASP A 617 9.15 10.53 0.60
CA ASP A 617 7.80 10.07 0.91
C ASP A 617 6.77 11.14 0.51
N PRO A 618 5.80 10.84 -0.39
CA PRO A 618 4.75 11.80 -0.75
C PRO A 618 4.02 12.38 0.46
N LEU A 619 4.07 11.70 1.61
CA LEU A 619 3.42 12.05 2.86
C LEU A 619 4.40 12.40 3.99
N SER A 620 5.61 12.84 3.63
CA SER A 620 6.67 13.17 4.58
C SER A 620 6.26 14.11 5.73
N GLU A 621 5.25 14.96 5.53
CA GLU A 621 4.65 15.83 6.55
C GLU A 621 4.00 15.08 7.71
N LYS A 622 3.53 13.84 7.49
CA LYS A 622 3.01 12.94 8.54
C LYS A 622 4.13 12.34 9.39
N GLY A 623 5.28 12.11 8.78
CA GLY A 623 6.44 11.43 9.35
C GLY A 623 7.48 12.31 10.05
N HIS A 624 7.10 13.47 10.60
CA HIS A 624 8.05 14.53 11.01
C HIS A 624 9.16 14.15 12.00
N ASN A 625 9.07 13.00 12.68
CA ASN A 625 10.10 12.47 13.60
C ASN A 625 11.11 11.52 12.92
N PHE A 626 10.98 11.29 11.61
CA PHE A 626 11.77 10.34 10.86
C PHE A 626 12.25 10.91 9.52
N SER A 627 13.31 10.33 8.97
CA SER A 627 13.77 10.66 7.61
C SER A 627 12.71 10.29 6.56
N PRO A 628 12.33 11.20 5.64
CA PRO A 628 11.36 10.94 4.57
C PRO A 628 11.88 9.99 3.47
N TYR A 629 13.09 9.47 3.62
CA TYR A 629 13.67 8.45 2.75
C TYR A 629 13.86 7.10 3.46
N ASN A 630 13.46 6.95 4.72
CA ASN A 630 13.64 5.68 5.43
C ASN A 630 12.70 4.59 4.92
N TYR A 631 13.16 3.34 4.98
CA TYR A 631 12.34 2.19 4.64
C TYR A 631 11.84 1.50 5.91
N ALA A 632 10.53 1.19 5.96
CA ALA A 632 9.90 0.45 7.06
C ALA A 632 10.22 0.97 8.48
N ILE A 633 10.40 2.30 8.62
CA ILE A 633 10.84 2.98 9.87
C ILE A 633 12.11 2.32 10.47
N ASN A 634 13.01 1.86 9.60
CA ASN A 634 14.24 1.14 9.93
C ASN A 634 14.02 -0.19 10.70
N ASN A 635 12.84 -0.81 10.61
CA ASN A 635 12.57 -2.16 11.14
C ASN A 635 11.95 -3.06 10.05
N PRO A 636 12.73 -3.40 9.00
CA PRO A 636 12.25 -4.20 7.86
C PRO A 636 11.94 -5.65 8.23
N ILE A 637 12.26 -6.10 9.45
CA ILE A 637 11.97 -7.45 9.94
C ILE A 637 10.52 -7.58 10.46
N ARG A 638 9.88 -6.46 10.85
CA ARG A 638 8.50 -6.42 11.36
C ARG A 638 7.54 -5.72 10.41
N PHE A 639 7.97 -4.62 9.78
CA PHE A 639 7.11 -3.80 8.94
C PHE A 639 7.48 -3.95 7.46
N ILE A 640 6.49 -3.77 6.59
CA ILE A 640 6.69 -3.62 5.15
C ILE A 640 6.03 -2.31 4.71
N ASP A 641 6.43 -1.80 3.54
CA ASP A 641 5.67 -0.80 2.80
C ASP A 641 4.92 -1.51 1.63
N PRO A 642 3.59 -1.69 1.67
CA PRO A 642 2.82 -2.30 0.60
C PRO A 642 2.63 -1.40 -0.62
N ASP A 643 2.61 -0.07 -0.43
CA ASP A 643 2.12 0.93 -1.39
C ASP A 643 2.71 2.33 -1.14
N GLY A 644 2.51 2.86 0.08
CA GLY A 644 3.12 4.08 0.62
C GLY A 644 2.26 4.94 1.59
N LEU A 645 0.96 4.64 1.89
CA LEU A 645 -0.05 5.67 2.33
C LEU A 645 -1.18 5.19 3.34
N TRP A 646 -1.45 5.85 4.52
CA TRP A 646 -2.37 5.32 5.61
C TRP A 646 -3.21 6.25 6.54
N ILE A 647 -4.29 5.66 7.15
CA ILE A 647 -4.83 5.81 8.55
C ILE A 647 -4.34 4.61 9.39
N SER A 648 -4.23 4.69 10.73
CA SER A 648 -4.05 3.50 11.59
C SER A 648 -4.91 3.44 12.87
N ILE A 649 -5.12 2.23 13.39
CA ILE A 649 -5.63 1.91 14.72
C ILE A 649 -4.65 0.89 15.34
N THR A 650 -4.03 1.24 16.45
CA THR A 650 -3.09 0.36 17.17
C THR A 650 -3.74 -0.24 18.41
N ASP A 651 -3.76 -1.57 18.52
CA ASP A 651 -4.21 -2.27 19.72
C ASP A 651 -3.15 -3.29 20.18
N GLY A 652 -2.40 -2.92 21.21
CA GLY A 652 -1.20 -3.62 21.63
C GLY A 652 -0.16 -3.69 20.50
N ASP A 653 0.14 -4.90 20.04
CA ASP A 653 1.07 -5.16 18.94
C ASP A 653 0.40 -5.20 17.56
N ASN A 654 -0.94 -5.19 17.50
CA ASN A 654 -1.72 -5.34 16.28
C ASN A 654 -2.01 -3.99 15.62
N GLN A 655 -1.98 -3.98 14.28
CA GLN A 655 -2.23 -2.81 13.45
C GLN A 655 -3.44 -3.06 12.54
N TYR A 656 -4.39 -2.13 12.59
CA TYR A 656 -5.59 -2.08 11.76
C TYR A 656 -5.61 -0.74 11.00
N ARG A 657 -6.21 -0.67 9.82
CA ARG A 657 -6.55 0.60 9.15
C ARG A 657 -8.03 0.62 8.81
N TYR A 658 -8.67 1.77 8.93
CA TYR A 658 -10.01 1.99 8.41
C TYR A 658 -9.86 2.73 7.09
N SER A 659 -10.37 2.17 5.98
CA SER A 659 -10.35 2.87 4.69
C SER A 659 -11.47 2.47 3.75
N ASN A 660 -12.08 3.47 3.11
CA ASN A 660 -13.25 3.42 2.24
C ASN A 660 -14.40 2.61 2.84
N GLY A 661 -14.76 2.90 4.09
CA GLY A 661 -15.81 2.18 4.84
C GLY A 661 -15.48 0.71 5.18
N GLN A 662 -14.26 0.26 4.89
CA GLN A 662 -13.78 -1.08 5.22
C GLN A 662 -12.69 -1.01 6.27
N THR A 663 -12.83 -1.76 7.36
CA THR A 663 -11.66 -2.04 8.18
C THR A 663 -10.77 -3.05 7.49
N GLN A 664 -9.46 -2.87 7.60
CA GLN A 664 -8.43 -3.76 7.14
C GLN A 664 -7.46 -4.06 8.30
N HIS A 665 -6.83 -5.23 8.29
CA HIS A 665 -5.74 -5.59 9.23
C HIS A 665 -4.52 -6.04 8.44
N GLN A 666 -3.33 -5.96 9.05
CA GLN A 666 -2.14 -6.51 8.42
C GLN A 666 -2.17 -8.05 8.44
N VAL A 667 -2.22 -8.65 7.25
CA VAL A 667 -1.97 -10.07 6.99
C VAL A 667 -0.74 -10.18 6.12
N ASN A 668 0.33 -10.79 6.64
CA ASN A 668 1.62 -10.92 5.94
C ASN A 668 2.13 -9.57 5.42
N GLY A 669 2.03 -8.54 6.27
CA GLY A 669 2.38 -7.14 5.98
C GLY A 669 1.41 -6.38 5.05
N LYS A 670 0.59 -7.07 4.26
CA LYS A 670 -0.42 -6.43 3.40
C LYS A 670 -1.68 -6.10 4.20
N TRP A 671 -2.30 -4.98 3.88
CA TRP A 671 -3.61 -4.64 4.42
C TRP A 671 -4.70 -5.40 3.69
N VAL A 672 -5.41 -6.24 4.44
CA VAL A 672 -6.50 -7.07 3.93
C VAL A 672 -7.77 -6.69 4.68
N ALA A 673 -8.88 -6.54 3.97
CA ALA A 673 -10.19 -6.33 4.57
C ALA A 673 -10.43 -7.33 5.71
N ILE A 674 -10.90 -6.85 6.86
CA ILE A 674 -11.14 -7.71 8.02
C ILE A 674 -12.31 -8.64 7.69
N ASP A 675 -11.99 -9.91 7.51
CA ASP A 675 -12.99 -10.98 7.43
C ASP A 675 -13.80 -10.99 8.74
N LYS A 676 -15.11 -11.21 8.62
CA LYS A 676 -16.07 -11.40 9.72
C LYS A 676 -15.68 -12.49 10.73
N ASN A 677 -14.71 -13.33 10.38
CA ASN A 677 -14.16 -14.40 11.21
C ASN A 677 -12.96 -13.96 12.08
N VAL A 678 -12.39 -12.77 11.86
CA VAL A 678 -11.28 -12.23 12.64
C VAL A 678 -11.80 -11.73 13.99
N THR A 679 -11.35 -12.35 15.08
CA THR A 679 -11.72 -11.90 16.43
C THR A 679 -10.90 -10.67 16.80
N LEU A 680 -11.50 -9.51 16.58
CA LEU A 680 -11.00 -8.21 17.03
C LEU A 680 -11.18 -8.08 18.55
N SER A 681 -10.34 -7.28 19.21
CA SER A 681 -10.59 -6.95 20.62
C SER A 681 -11.83 -6.05 20.74
N ASP A 682 -12.51 -6.10 21.88
CA ASP A 682 -13.63 -5.19 22.16
C ASP A 682 -13.29 -3.71 21.95
N ASN A 683 -12.00 -3.34 22.11
CA ASN A 683 -11.52 -1.99 21.91
C ASN A 683 -11.46 -1.65 20.42
N VAL A 684 -10.91 -2.54 19.60
CA VAL A 684 -10.85 -2.37 18.14
C VAL A 684 -12.26 -2.39 17.54
N ILE A 685 -13.12 -3.31 17.99
CA ILE A 685 -14.55 -3.35 17.62
C ILE A 685 -15.22 -2.03 17.99
N GLY A 686 -15.01 -1.54 19.21
CA GLY A 686 -15.55 -0.26 19.68
C GLY A 686 -15.13 0.91 18.80
N ILE A 687 -13.83 1.04 18.50
CA ILE A 687 -13.28 2.09 17.64
C ILE A 687 -13.88 2.02 16.22
N ILE A 688 -13.90 0.83 15.61
CA ILE A 688 -14.47 0.61 14.27
C ILE A 688 -15.97 0.92 14.24
N ALA A 689 -16.73 0.43 15.22
CA ALA A 689 -18.15 0.74 15.34
C ALA A 689 -18.37 2.25 15.51
N GLY A 690 -17.48 2.93 16.24
CA GLY A 690 -17.45 4.39 16.33
C GLY A 690 -17.25 5.07 14.98
N LEU A 691 -16.20 4.70 14.24
CA LEU A 691 -15.89 5.24 12.91
C LEU A 691 -17.03 4.98 11.91
N SER A 692 -17.56 3.77 11.88
CA SER A 692 -18.67 3.39 10.99
C SER A 692 -19.98 4.10 11.36
N THR A 693 -20.25 4.32 12.66
CA THR A 693 -21.42 5.11 13.10
C THR A 693 -21.25 6.60 12.80
N LEU A 694 -20.03 7.14 12.85
CA LEU A 694 -19.76 8.49 12.35
C LEU A 694 -20.01 8.58 10.85
N GLU A 695 -19.43 7.67 10.06
CA GLU A 695 -19.53 7.67 8.60
C GLU A 695 -20.96 7.48 8.06
N SER A 696 -21.79 6.72 8.78
CA SER A 696 -23.20 6.47 8.42
C SER A 696 -24.23 7.35 9.15
N GLY A 697 -23.82 8.07 10.20
CA GLY A 697 -24.73 8.83 11.08
C GLY A 697 -25.17 10.19 10.52
N GLY A 698 -24.46 10.73 9.53
CA GLY A 698 -24.80 11.99 8.87
C GLY A 698 -23.62 12.63 8.12
N ASP A 699 -23.89 13.75 7.46
CA ASP A 699 -22.91 14.44 6.60
C ASP A 699 -21.67 14.90 7.39
N ALA A 700 -21.86 15.39 8.62
CA ALA A 700 -20.75 15.85 9.48
C ALA A 700 -19.84 14.71 9.92
N GLY A 701 -20.41 13.55 10.27
CA GLY A 701 -19.65 12.37 10.66
C GLY A 701 -18.93 11.73 9.47
N LYS A 702 -19.57 11.68 8.30
CA LYS A 702 -18.96 11.22 7.04
C LYS A 702 -17.81 12.10 6.59
N ASP A 703 -18.02 13.40 6.51
CA ASP A 703 -16.98 14.38 6.15
C ASP A 703 -15.79 14.32 7.11
N LEU A 704 -16.02 14.10 8.41
CA LEU A 704 -14.97 13.90 9.39
C LEU A 704 -14.16 12.61 9.16
N VAL A 705 -14.82 11.47 8.90
CA VAL A 705 -14.11 10.20 8.63
C VAL A 705 -13.38 10.26 7.30
N SER A 706 -14.02 10.73 6.22
CA SER A 706 -13.41 10.89 4.90
C SER A 706 -12.26 11.92 4.89
N TYR A 707 -12.30 12.93 5.75
CA TYR A 707 -11.17 13.85 5.93
C TYR A 707 -9.91 13.12 6.38
N PHE A 708 -10.03 12.13 7.27
CA PHE A 708 -8.86 11.34 7.68
C PHE A 708 -8.56 10.17 6.73
N ASP A 709 -9.57 9.62 6.04
CA ASP A 709 -9.48 8.41 5.22
C ASP A 709 -8.82 8.67 3.86
N ASN A 710 -7.58 9.16 3.93
CA ASN A 710 -6.74 9.44 2.80
C ASN A 710 -5.28 9.62 3.22
N ASP A 711 -4.48 9.77 2.18
CA ASP A 711 -3.04 9.96 2.21
C ASP A 711 -2.61 11.32 2.79
N LYS A 712 -3.48 12.32 3.01
CA LYS A 712 -3.08 13.69 3.43
C LYS A 712 -3.33 14.05 4.90
N HIS A 713 -4.29 13.40 5.57
CA HIS A 713 -4.58 13.68 6.97
C HIS A 713 -4.70 12.38 7.77
N ASP A 714 -3.60 11.78 8.22
CA ASP A 714 -3.67 10.53 8.97
C ASP A 714 -4.08 10.76 10.42
N VAL A 715 -4.55 9.68 11.02
CA VAL A 715 -4.70 9.58 12.46
C VAL A 715 -4.35 8.16 12.88
N ASN A 716 -3.63 8.04 14.01
CA ASN A 716 -3.48 6.79 14.73
C ASN A 716 -4.38 6.83 15.97
N ILE A 717 -5.24 5.84 16.13
CA ILE A 717 -6.14 5.69 17.29
C ILE A 717 -5.65 4.51 18.14
N MET A 718 -5.46 4.74 19.44
CA MET A 718 -4.93 3.75 20.39
C MET A 718 -5.88 3.58 21.57
N TYR A 719 -5.93 2.35 22.08
CA TYR A 719 -6.59 2.06 23.35
C TYR A 719 -5.79 2.61 24.55
N ASP A 720 -6.45 3.32 25.47
CA ASP A 720 -5.88 3.74 26.75
C ASP A 720 -6.92 3.63 27.88
N LYS A 721 -6.65 2.76 28.86
CA LYS A 721 -7.66 2.26 29.80
C LYS A 721 -8.16 3.34 30.76
N GLY A 722 -9.47 3.57 30.77
CA GLY A 722 -10.12 4.53 31.66
C GLY A 722 -10.03 5.99 31.20
N ASN A 723 -9.49 6.27 30.01
CA ASN A 723 -9.46 7.60 29.43
C ASN A 723 -10.68 7.82 28.51
N ALA A 724 -11.56 8.75 28.88
CA ALA A 724 -12.83 8.99 28.20
C ALA A 724 -12.77 10.08 27.09
N GLY A 725 -11.62 10.74 26.92
CA GLY A 725 -11.44 11.87 26.01
C GLY A 725 -10.44 12.90 26.54
N ASP A 726 -9.19 12.48 26.72
CA ASP A 726 -8.07 13.38 27.03
C ASP A 726 -6.85 13.00 26.17
N ALA A 727 -6.90 13.36 24.89
CA ALA A 727 -5.72 13.46 24.03
C ALA A 727 -4.90 14.71 24.43
N GLY A 728 -4.31 14.67 25.63
CA GLY A 728 -3.78 15.83 26.35
C GLY A 728 -2.88 16.78 25.55
N ILE A 729 -3.51 17.80 24.94
CA ILE A 729 -3.01 19.08 24.40
C ILE A 729 -1.92 18.99 23.30
N ASN A 730 -1.22 17.86 23.16
CA ASN A 730 -0.21 17.64 22.13
C ASN A 730 -0.86 17.10 20.84
N SER A 731 -1.26 18.01 19.96
CA SER A 731 -1.94 17.75 18.68
C SER A 731 -1.21 16.81 17.71
N LEU A 732 0.05 16.44 17.99
CA LEU A 732 0.91 15.56 17.19
C LEU A 732 0.93 14.09 17.67
N GLY A 733 0.36 13.75 18.83
CA GLY A 733 0.30 12.36 19.33
C GLY A 733 -0.84 11.52 18.74
N PRO A 734 -0.88 10.18 18.97
CA PRO A 734 -2.06 9.38 18.66
C PRO A 734 -3.28 9.79 19.50
N ILE A 735 -4.50 9.56 18.98
CA ILE A 735 -5.72 9.63 19.81
C ILE A 735 -5.66 8.46 20.79
N LYS A 736 -5.97 8.73 22.07
CA LYS A 736 -6.00 7.73 23.14
C LYS A 736 -7.39 7.70 23.77
N ILE A 737 -8.12 6.61 23.61
CA ILE A 737 -9.52 6.53 24.02
C ILE A 737 -9.90 5.11 24.45
N ASP A 738 -10.75 5.01 25.49
CA ASP A 738 -11.35 3.74 25.94
C ASP A 738 -12.80 3.65 25.41
N PRO A 739 -13.12 2.71 24.50
CA PRO A 739 -14.48 2.55 23.98
C PRO A 739 -15.54 2.12 24.99
N LYS A 740 -15.11 1.75 26.21
CA LYS A 740 -15.99 1.38 27.33
C LYS A 740 -16.06 2.47 28.40
N ALA A 741 -15.28 3.56 28.28
CA ALA A 741 -15.40 4.69 29.20
C ALA A 741 -16.64 5.55 28.85
N SER A 742 -17.38 5.94 29.87
CA SER A 742 -18.52 6.85 29.75
C SER A 742 -18.16 8.23 30.30
N ALA A 743 -18.30 9.26 29.48
CA ALA A 743 -18.24 10.66 29.89
C ALA A 743 -19.67 11.22 30.01
N LYS A 744 -20.01 11.70 31.21
CA LYS A 744 -21.28 12.42 31.45
C LYS A 744 -21.18 13.85 30.93
N THR A 745 -21.91 14.11 29.86
CA THR A 745 -21.90 15.40 29.17
C THR A 745 -23.18 16.16 29.50
N PRO A 746 -23.11 17.47 29.82
CA PRO A 746 -24.30 18.28 30.02
C PRO A 746 -24.94 18.55 28.65
N THR A 747 -26.21 18.15 28.49
CA THR A 747 -26.95 18.27 27.22
C THR A 747 -28.30 18.95 27.39
N THR A 748 -29.03 19.14 26.28
CA THR A 748 -30.42 19.63 26.29
C THR A 748 -31.39 18.75 27.06
N ASN A 749 -31.05 17.48 27.31
CA ASN A 749 -31.81 16.55 28.18
C ASN A 749 -31.13 16.31 29.54
N GLY A 750 -30.27 17.23 29.99
CA GLY A 750 -29.50 17.11 31.24
C GLY A 750 -28.23 16.27 31.08
N PHE A 751 -27.75 15.69 32.18
CA PHE A 751 -26.58 14.81 32.15
C PHE A 751 -26.91 13.46 31.53
N VAL A 752 -26.38 13.22 30.34
CA VAL A 752 -26.45 11.94 29.66
C VAL A 752 -25.04 11.40 29.42
N ASP A 753 -24.92 10.08 29.44
CA ASP A 753 -23.72 9.39 29.00
C ASP A 753 -23.56 9.61 27.49
N SER A 754 -22.38 10.03 27.05
CA SER A 754 -22.12 10.24 25.62
C SER A 754 -21.89 8.90 24.91
N PRO A 755 -22.60 8.60 23.80
CA PRO A 755 -22.29 7.43 22.98
C PRO A 755 -20.85 7.52 22.47
N PHE A 756 -20.13 6.39 22.48
CA PHE A 756 -18.69 6.39 22.15
C PHE A 756 -18.34 7.06 20.82
N PHE A 757 -19.15 6.86 19.76
CA PHE A 757 -18.92 7.49 18.46
C PHE A 757 -18.92 9.03 18.51
N VAL A 758 -19.69 9.62 19.44
CA VAL A 758 -19.74 11.07 19.66
C VAL A 758 -18.46 11.56 20.33
N SER A 759 -17.95 10.84 21.33
CA SER A 759 -16.65 11.13 21.95
C SER A 759 -15.50 10.93 20.97
N LEU A 760 -15.52 9.87 20.15
CA LEU A 760 -14.55 9.65 19.09
C LEU A 760 -14.57 10.77 18.04
N GLY A 761 -15.76 11.27 17.69
CA GLY A 761 -15.93 12.42 16.80
C GLY A 761 -15.37 13.73 17.38
N HIS A 762 -15.45 13.92 18.69
CA HIS A 762 -14.79 15.04 19.40
C HIS A 762 -13.26 14.94 19.27
N GLU A 763 -12.66 13.78 19.56
CA GLU A 763 -11.20 13.57 19.43
C GLU A 763 -10.69 13.69 17.98
N LEU A 764 -11.46 13.21 17.01
CA LEU A 764 -11.18 13.41 15.58
C LEU A 764 -11.33 14.89 15.19
N GLY A 765 -12.28 15.62 15.79
CA GLY A 765 -12.38 17.08 15.68
C GLY A 765 -11.08 17.79 16.10
N HIS A 766 -10.47 17.38 17.22
CA HIS A 766 -9.15 17.91 17.62
C HIS A 766 -8.02 17.65 16.62
N LYS A 767 -8.10 16.57 15.85
CA LYS A 767 -7.13 16.26 14.79
C LYS A 767 -7.37 17.04 13.49
N ARG A 768 -8.61 17.46 13.26
CA ARG A 768 -9.04 18.21 12.07
C ARG A 768 -8.86 19.72 12.20
N ASP A 769 -8.73 20.27 13.41
CA ASP A 769 -8.53 21.71 13.60
C ASP A 769 -7.24 22.20 12.90
N GLU A 770 -7.43 22.88 11.77
CA GLU A 770 -6.38 23.38 10.89
C GLU A 770 -5.55 24.48 11.56
N ASN A 771 -6.09 25.17 12.58
CA ASN A 771 -5.48 26.32 13.24
C ASN A 771 -4.60 25.91 14.45
N LYS A 772 -3.84 24.82 14.29
CA LYS A 772 -2.98 24.23 15.33
C LYS A 772 -2.14 25.31 16.03
N PHE A 773 -2.35 25.47 17.34
CA PHE A 773 -1.79 26.48 18.29
C PHE A 773 -2.44 27.88 18.34
N TYR A 774 -3.22 28.12 19.40
CA TYR A 774 -3.19 29.37 20.20
C TYR A 774 -3.36 29.01 21.70
N PRO A 775 -2.78 29.79 22.65
CA PRO A 775 -2.56 29.34 24.03
C PRO A 775 -3.84 29.20 24.85
N LYS A 776 -3.72 28.67 26.10
CA LYS A 776 -4.77 28.76 27.14
C LYS A 776 -5.22 30.22 27.30
N GLY A 777 -6.33 30.54 26.65
CA GLY A 777 -6.79 31.91 26.44
C GLY A 777 -8.06 32.00 25.59
N GLY A 778 -8.67 30.87 25.23
CA GLY A 778 -10.08 30.88 24.86
C GLY A 778 -10.90 31.41 26.04
N TRP A 779 -11.91 32.20 25.71
CA TRP A 779 -12.57 33.06 26.68
C TRP A 779 -13.13 32.23 27.84
N PHE A 780 -12.74 32.58 29.07
CA PHE A 780 -13.13 31.90 30.31
C PHE A 780 -12.50 30.50 30.56
N GLY A 781 -11.41 30.15 29.85
CA GLY A 781 -10.50 29.06 30.24
C GLY A 781 -10.57 27.78 29.40
N VAL A 782 -11.53 27.68 28.48
CA VAL A 782 -11.64 26.59 27.50
C VAL A 782 -10.70 26.85 26.32
N SER A 783 -10.13 25.81 25.70
CA SER A 783 -9.29 25.98 24.49
C SER A 783 -10.14 26.23 23.24
N ARG A 784 -9.57 26.85 22.19
CA ARG A 784 -10.29 26.99 20.91
C ARG A 784 -10.51 25.64 20.22
N GLY A 785 -9.57 24.70 20.35
CA GLY A 785 -9.71 23.34 19.85
C GLY A 785 -10.85 22.58 20.52
N GLU A 786 -11.08 22.78 21.83
CA GLU A 786 -12.24 22.20 22.54
C GLU A 786 -13.57 22.76 22.03
N ILE A 787 -13.60 24.05 21.66
CA ILE A 787 -14.79 24.68 21.07
C ILE A 787 -15.06 24.12 19.67
N PHE A 788 -14.02 23.89 18.86
CA PHE A 788 -14.13 23.27 17.53
C PHE A 788 -14.55 21.78 17.63
N ALA A 789 -13.89 21.00 18.48
CA ALA A 789 -14.26 19.61 18.73
C ALA A 789 -15.70 19.47 19.24
N SER A 790 -16.12 20.35 20.18
CA SER A 790 -17.52 20.38 20.67
C SER A 790 -18.52 20.88 19.62
N HIS A 791 -18.07 21.61 18.59
CA HIS A 791 -18.92 22.01 17.45
C HIS A 791 -19.20 20.82 16.54
N ILE A 792 -18.14 20.10 16.16
CA ILE A 792 -18.20 18.84 15.40
C ILE A 792 -19.05 17.81 16.18
N GLU A 793 -18.82 17.66 17.48
CA GLU A 793 -19.62 16.81 18.39
C GLU A 793 -21.12 17.14 18.31
N ASN A 794 -21.48 18.43 18.33
CA ASN A 794 -22.90 18.85 18.24
C ASN A 794 -23.51 18.68 16.85
N MET A 795 -22.72 18.75 15.77
CA MET A 795 -23.20 18.39 14.43
C MET A 795 -23.54 16.89 14.37
N ILE A 796 -22.61 16.04 14.82
CA ILE A 796 -22.80 14.58 14.90
C ILE A 796 -24.01 14.22 15.77
N ARG A 797 -24.15 14.85 16.95
CA ARG A 797 -25.32 14.64 17.85
C ARG A 797 -26.63 14.98 17.14
N ALA A 798 -26.70 16.12 16.45
CA ALA A 798 -27.93 16.56 15.80
C ALA A 798 -28.38 15.59 14.70
N GLU A 799 -27.46 15.17 13.83
CA GLU A 799 -27.75 14.30 12.68
C GLU A 799 -28.33 12.95 13.13
N ASN A 800 -27.77 12.42 14.22
CA ASN A 800 -28.17 11.20 14.90
C ASN A 800 -29.35 11.37 15.88
N GLY A 801 -29.95 12.57 15.98
CA GLY A 801 -31.12 12.83 16.83
C GLY A 801 -30.84 12.81 18.34
N LEU A 802 -29.57 12.95 18.75
CA LEU A 802 -29.15 12.95 20.15
C LEU A 802 -29.31 14.34 20.80
N PRO A 803 -29.43 14.40 22.15
CA PRO A 803 -29.36 15.65 22.89
C PRO A 803 -28.02 16.37 22.65
N LEU A 804 -28.10 17.66 22.31
CA LEU A 804 -26.93 18.50 22.02
C LEU A 804 -26.21 18.86 23.32
N ARG A 805 -24.87 18.88 23.31
CA ARG A 805 -24.03 19.35 24.40
C ARG A 805 -24.24 20.85 24.63
N THR A 806 -24.68 21.21 25.83
CA THR A 806 -25.04 22.58 26.21
C THR A 806 -23.86 23.38 26.76
N SER A 807 -22.85 22.71 27.31
CA SER A 807 -21.70 23.32 27.98
C SER A 807 -20.47 22.43 27.88
N TYR A 808 -19.27 23.01 27.88
CA TYR A 808 -18.03 22.25 27.84
C TYR A 808 -17.69 21.63 29.19
N SER A 809 -17.69 22.44 30.26
CA SER A 809 -17.44 22.03 31.65
C SER A 809 -18.75 21.75 32.39
N THR A 810 -18.63 21.22 33.61
CA THR A 810 -19.77 20.83 34.43
C THR A 810 -19.83 21.63 35.72
N ASN A 811 -21.03 22.04 36.12
CA ASN A 811 -21.27 22.58 37.46
C ASN A 811 -22.28 21.69 38.21
N PRO A 812 -21.82 20.74 39.04
CA PRO A 812 -22.69 19.79 39.74
C PRO A 812 -23.59 20.43 40.81
N LYS A 813 -23.42 21.73 41.09
CA LYS A 813 -24.29 22.48 42.03
C LYS A 813 -25.52 23.10 41.37
N VAL A 814 -25.71 22.93 40.06
CA VAL A 814 -26.83 23.54 39.31
C VAL A 814 -27.64 22.47 38.57
N PHE A 815 -28.96 22.64 38.56
CA PHE A 815 -29.89 21.74 37.84
C PHE A 815 -29.56 21.69 36.35
N GLY A 816 -29.45 20.49 35.77
CA GLY A 816 -29.01 20.28 34.39
C GLY A 816 -27.49 20.34 34.17
N GLY A 817 -26.69 20.73 35.17
CA GLY A 817 -25.23 20.59 35.16
C GLY A 817 -24.44 21.63 34.36
N LEU A 818 -25.11 22.60 33.75
CA LEU A 818 -24.51 23.60 32.87
C LEU A 818 -23.51 24.47 33.64
N ASP A 819 -22.28 24.57 33.15
CA ASP A 819 -21.42 25.69 33.50
C ASP A 819 -21.71 26.87 32.57
N SER A 820 -22.30 27.94 33.13
CA SER A 820 -22.56 29.18 32.38
C SER A 820 -21.28 29.85 31.89
N GLN A 821 -20.11 29.50 32.44
CA GLN A 821 -18.83 29.95 31.95
C GLN A 821 -18.39 29.25 30.64
N THR A 822 -19.05 28.17 30.22
CA THR A 822 -18.62 27.41 29.02
C THR A 822 -19.78 26.94 28.14
N VAL A 823 -20.91 27.66 28.18
CA VAL A 823 -22.10 27.41 27.35
C VAL A 823 -21.75 27.42 25.85
N LEU A 824 -22.26 26.42 25.11
CA LEU A 824 -22.00 26.21 23.68
C LEU A 824 -23.18 26.59 22.79
N ILE A 825 -24.42 26.46 23.30
CA ILE A 825 -25.67 26.63 22.55
C ILE A 825 -26.78 27.26 23.41
N ASP A 826 -27.82 27.76 22.76
CA ASP A 826 -29.11 28.08 23.40
C ASP A 826 -30.08 26.88 23.45
N CYS A 827 -31.26 27.07 24.06
CA CYS A 827 -32.29 26.02 24.16
C CYS A 827 -32.90 25.58 22.82
N ALA A 828 -32.72 26.35 21.75
CA ALA A 828 -33.19 26.01 20.41
C ALA A 828 -32.14 25.26 19.59
N GLY A 829 -30.95 25.03 20.13
CA GLY A 829 -29.83 24.40 19.43
C GLY A 829 -29.08 25.36 18.50
N SER A 830 -29.10 26.67 18.75
CA SER A 830 -28.28 27.64 18.03
C SER A 830 -26.90 27.79 18.68
N SER A 831 -25.84 27.67 17.88
CA SER A 831 -24.44 27.78 18.32
C SER A 831 -24.08 29.17 18.78
N PHE A 832 -23.45 29.28 19.96
CA PHE A 832 -22.86 30.54 20.42
C PHE A 832 -21.64 30.94 19.56
N TYR A 833 -20.87 29.95 19.09
CA TYR A 833 -19.55 30.13 18.49
C TYR A 833 -19.49 30.09 16.95
N TYR A 834 -20.58 29.73 16.25
CA TYR A 834 -20.55 29.48 14.80
C TYR A 834 -21.72 30.12 14.04
N ARG A 835 -21.44 30.63 12.83
CA ARG A 835 -22.44 31.17 11.87
C ARG A 835 -22.90 30.11 10.87
N SER A 836 -21.97 29.26 10.45
CA SER A 836 -22.18 28.10 9.58
C SER A 836 -21.35 26.91 10.11
N ALA A 837 -21.51 25.72 9.54
CA ALA A 837 -20.75 24.51 9.92
C ALA A 837 -19.22 24.71 9.97
N ASN A 838 -18.66 25.52 9.06
CA ASN A 838 -17.20 25.74 8.98
C ASN A 838 -16.81 27.22 9.18
N THR A 839 -17.73 28.07 9.63
CA THR A 839 -17.47 29.52 9.82
C THR A 839 -17.66 29.90 11.29
N PRO A 840 -16.56 30.09 12.06
CA PRO A 840 -16.61 30.66 13.39
C PRO A 840 -17.29 32.04 13.37
N PHE A 841 -17.99 32.35 14.47
CA PHE A 841 -18.53 33.69 14.69
C PHE A 841 -17.39 34.61 15.13
N GLU A 842 -16.92 35.49 14.23
CA GLU A 842 -15.90 36.49 14.58
C GLU A 842 -16.36 37.41 15.72
N TYR A 843 -15.43 37.64 16.66
CA TYR A 843 -15.66 38.30 17.94
C TYR A 843 -14.84 39.60 18.01
N ASN A 844 -15.53 40.74 18.18
CA ASN A 844 -14.91 42.07 18.09
C ASN A 844 -14.78 42.84 19.42
N GLY A 845 -14.85 42.15 20.56
CA GLY A 845 -14.36 42.68 21.84
C GLY A 845 -15.41 43.02 22.89
N ARG A 846 -14.90 43.38 24.07
CA ARG A 846 -15.50 43.10 25.40
C ARG A 846 -16.83 43.80 25.77
N ASN A 847 -17.42 44.62 24.92
CA ASN A 847 -18.52 45.52 25.28
C ASN A 847 -19.71 45.44 24.31
N GLY A 848 -20.84 44.89 24.76
CA GLY A 848 -22.10 44.92 24.01
C GLY A 848 -23.02 43.72 24.28
N SER A 849 -23.99 43.54 23.38
CA SER A 849 -25.04 42.51 23.38
C SER A 849 -24.54 41.05 23.37
N GLU A 850 -23.23 40.82 23.31
CA GLU A 850 -22.60 39.50 23.26
C GLU A 850 -22.52 38.85 24.65
N GLY A 851 -22.32 39.67 25.70
CA GLY A 851 -22.48 39.23 27.09
C GLY A 851 -23.93 38.89 27.42
N GLU A 852 -24.88 39.60 26.78
CA GLU A 852 -26.30 39.29 26.83
C GLU A 852 -26.60 38.01 26.04
N ASP A 853 -26.16 37.83 24.79
CA ASP A 853 -26.34 36.59 24.00
C ASP A 853 -25.91 35.35 24.78
N ARG A 854 -24.76 35.40 25.49
CA ARG A 854 -24.30 34.30 26.33
C ARG A 854 -25.18 34.10 27.58
N ALA A 855 -25.53 35.19 28.26
CA ALA A 855 -26.40 35.13 29.43
C ALA A 855 -27.80 34.62 29.05
N ASN A 856 -28.28 34.97 27.86
CA ASN A 856 -29.54 34.56 27.25
C ASN A 856 -29.48 33.09 26.83
N ALA A 857 -28.40 32.63 26.19
CA ALA A 857 -28.19 31.20 25.91
C ALA A 857 -28.24 30.37 27.20
N ALA A 858 -27.46 30.74 28.23
CA ALA A 858 -27.47 30.07 29.52
C ALA A 858 -28.86 30.12 30.20
N ARG A 859 -29.50 31.30 30.28
CA ARG A 859 -30.85 31.49 30.83
C ARG A 859 -31.90 30.66 30.09
N SER A 860 -31.80 30.57 28.77
CA SER A 860 -32.72 29.79 27.93
C SER A 860 -32.63 28.30 28.23
N VAL A 861 -31.42 27.75 28.40
CA VAL A 861 -31.21 26.35 28.78
C VAL A 861 -31.69 26.08 30.21
N TYR A 862 -31.63 27.06 31.11
CA TYR A 862 -32.24 26.96 32.45
C TYR A 862 -33.76 27.16 32.48
N GLY A 863 -34.39 27.63 31.40
CA GLY A 863 -35.81 28.03 31.39
C GLY A 863 -36.13 29.27 32.24
N ILE A 864 -35.15 30.13 32.51
CA ILE A 864 -35.29 31.30 33.39
C ILE A 864 -35.32 32.61 32.59
N GLY A 865 -36.52 33.17 32.40
CA GLY A 865 -36.74 34.43 31.71
C GLY A 865 -37.21 34.27 30.26
N ALA A 866 -37.32 35.39 29.52
CA ALA A 866 -37.77 35.36 28.13
C ALA A 866 -36.74 34.66 27.23
N SER A 867 -37.15 33.58 26.55
CA SER A 867 -36.31 32.76 25.68
C SER A 867 -35.96 33.48 24.37
N SER A 868 -34.92 34.32 24.40
CA SER A 868 -34.34 34.92 23.21
C SER A 868 -33.41 33.94 22.51
N VAL A 869 -33.92 33.31 21.45
CA VAL A 869 -33.14 32.45 20.55
C VAL A 869 -32.09 33.27 19.81
N LEU A 870 -30.85 32.77 19.77
CA LEU A 870 -29.73 33.41 19.08
C LEU A 870 -29.99 33.46 17.58
N LYS A 871 -30.03 34.68 17.02
CA LYS A 871 -30.29 34.90 15.58
C LYS A 871 -28.99 34.92 14.76
N GLY A 872 -29.07 34.48 13.51
CA GLY A 872 -27.92 34.47 12.59
C GLY A 872 -26.77 33.56 13.04
N ARG A 873 -27.08 32.51 13.78
CA ARG A 873 -26.14 31.48 14.25
C ARG A 873 -26.41 30.15 13.55
N TYR A 874 -25.42 29.27 13.54
CA TYR A 874 -25.60 27.90 13.07
C TYR A 874 -26.48 27.13 14.04
N ASN A 875 -27.66 26.71 13.59
CA ASN A 875 -28.58 25.90 14.38
C ASN A 875 -28.47 24.43 13.97
N TYR A 876 -28.02 23.58 14.90
CA TYR A 876 -27.73 22.18 14.57
C TYR A 876 -28.99 21.39 14.20
N TYR A 877 -30.12 21.63 14.89
CA TYR A 877 -31.39 20.95 14.59
C TYR A 877 -31.97 21.35 13.23
N ASP A 878 -31.88 22.62 12.85
CA ASP A 878 -32.37 23.10 11.56
C ASP A 878 -31.45 22.71 10.40
N ASN A 879 -30.15 22.50 10.63
CA ASN A 879 -29.26 21.95 9.61
C ASN A 879 -29.72 20.55 9.16
N VAL A 880 -30.03 19.67 10.13
CA VAL A 880 -30.49 18.29 9.87
C VAL A 880 -31.82 18.24 9.13
N LYS A 881 -32.72 19.20 9.39
CA LYS A 881 -33.99 19.33 8.65
C LYS A 881 -33.81 19.79 7.20
N ARG A 882 -32.66 20.42 6.87
CA ARG A 882 -32.32 20.86 5.51
C ARG A 882 -31.62 19.75 4.73
N THR A 883 -30.74 18.97 5.37
CA THR A 883 -30.06 17.84 4.72
C THR A 883 -31.05 16.70 4.43
N LYS A 884 -31.93 16.33 5.36
CA LYS A 884 -32.99 15.31 5.16
C LYS A 884 -34.13 15.71 4.19
N LYS A 885 -34.01 16.85 3.48
CA LYS A 885 -34.94 17.32 2.44
C LYS A 885 -34.30 17.39 1.04
N LYS A 886 -32.99 17.12 0.94
CA LYS A 886 -32.29 16.84 -0.31
C LYS A 886 -32.18 15.33 -0.50
#